data_AF-A0A4Z1J5Y0-F1
#
_entry.id   AF-A0A4Z1J5Y0-F1
#
_cell.length_a   1.000
_cell.length_b   1.000
_cell.length_c   1.000
_cell.angle_alpha   90.00
_cell.angle_beta   90.00
_cell.angle_gamma   90.00
#
_symmetry.space_group_name_H-M   'P 1'
#
loop_
_entity.id
_entity.type
_entity.pdbx_description
1 polymer ?
#
loop_
_entity_poly.entity_id
_entity_poly.type
_entity_poly.pdbx_seq_one_letter_code
_entity_poly.pdbx_strand_id
1 'polypeptide(L)'
;MAENSNYHYIIVGGGIAGSVLASRLHEQHPALAILLIEAGPDVTNNPLVTDSANGPFLVGSELDWGYSTVPQRHLNNRVLPNNAGKALGGGSAINAGGWIRGDANDYNAWGKLVNDARWSYDGLLPYFRRTEHYQKPGLETQHGYEGPLYTQSASSTGRDYPLRENIRKAWESVGVEYNNDANSGSPQGLGELVENRKNGQRQVASAVYPLTGVHVMTSTLVARVLIDIQGSTPKATGVELADGRKITATNEIILSAGAYRTPQILLLSGIGPSEELEKHGINQIIDAPHVGQNLHDHMSVAQWWKLKNPEAGYALGSPLFNNPNFAKGTPLDWVVTYGVPREGLKAALAKDEGTVDDSHPLLSPARSHVECLTVYVGANKSEPVIPMDGSHITTVVLGGLPTSRGIVKLASIDPTVAPIIDPNYFSTEADRYVLRTGLRKMMEVMLGTTEGQNLIETETVASREKPLDWKASDDEIDERIKARGKTVYHPAGTAAMGRVVDSNLRVYGVQGLRVVDASVIPLPITAHYQACTYAFSEQAAEIIGATRGRIASSGFGSPGVDASYDYVVIGGGTAGITLASRLAENSNASVAIIEAGGFYEVDNGNFSVVPGLALSAPFLGTAVPFQPQPLVDWGLVSTVQAGAGGRQIHYAQGKTLGGGSALNSMAFHRATNGTYQRWADIVGDDSYTFANLLPYFKKSVQLTPPNLTKRNTPNATTVYDPSVFSKSGGPLQVSWGNWVDPPFTWFQKAFKAIGLPISPVNFNSGVLSGYAAWIPSTISPSDATRSSSQSSFLTQSIEYPNLVVYTQARANRILFNGTVASGVSVATQGVNFTISARKEVILSAGVFHSPQLLMLSGIGPSTTLSRYGIPIISDLSGVGQNLWDQIIFPVVRAMDIPTGAELITEPQYSQNTLQQYLNHAAGPLSSENGFIAFEKIPQTLRSNFTSAALSDLASFPSDWPEVEYVSNSGVGVGYILAALTASLSRGNVTIASADASVSPVINLGWLSDPNNTDAQVAVAAVKRIRQAWSSISAITIGSELVPGPNITTDAAILDYIRESTSTIYHAAATCSMGKLGAPGAVVDSEARVFGVQGLRVVDNSVTPFAVPGHPQSTVYMLAEKIADIILRGK
;
A
#
# COMPACT_ATOMS: atom_id res chain seq x y z
N MET A 1 -24.95 -17.14 -23.22
CA MET A 1 -25.13 -15.97 -22.32
C MET A 1 -23.82 -15.82 -21.56
N ALA A 2 -23.13 -14.69 -21.72
CA ALA A 2 -21.88 -14.43 -21.01
C ALA A 2 -22.21 -14.04 -19.56
N GLU A 3 -21.65 -14.73 -18.57
CA GLU A 3 -21.64 -14.25 -17.19
C GLU A 3 -20.76 -12.99 -17.15
N ASN A 4 -21.41 -11.82 -17.08
CA ASN A 4 -20.79 -10.51 -17.05
C ASN A 4 -20.13 -10.26 -15.68
N SER A 5 -18.95 -10.84 -15.44
CA SER A 5 -18.08 -10.50 -14.31
C SER A 5 -16.87 -9.73 -14.84
N ASN A 6 -16.83 -8.41 -14.65
CA ASN A 6 -15.65 -7.61 -15.01
C ASN A 6 -14.57 -7.78 -13.92
N TYR A 7 -13.52 -8.53 -14.23
CA TYR A 7 -12.32 -8.60 -13.37
C TYR A 7 -11.36 -7.47 -13.72
N HIS A 8 -10.61 -6.97 -12.73
CA HIS A 8 -9.49 -6.07 -13.00
C HIS A 8 -8.30 -6.87 -13.55
N TYR A 9 -7.99 -7.99 -12.89
CA TYR A 9 -6.89 -8.87 -13.26
C TYR A 9 -7.37 -10.31 -13.47
N ILE A 10 -6.88 -10.96 -14.53
CA ILE A 10 -6.98 -12.40 -14.73
C ILE A 10 -5.57 -12.99 -14.65
N ILE A 11 -5.36 -13.89 -13.70
CA ILE A 11 -4.10 -14.63 -13.52
C ILE A 11 -4.32 -16.07 -14.01
N VAL A 12 -3.50 -16.50 -14.96
CA VAL A 12 -3.59 -17.81 -15.61
C VAL A 12 -2.49 -18.72 -15.07
N GLY A 13 -2.86 -19.75 -14.32
CA GLY A 13 -1.98 -20.65 -13.61
C GLY A 13 -1.96 -20.34 -12.12
N GLY A 14 -2.44 -21.28 -11.32
CA GLY A 14 -2.46 -21.23 -9.85
C GLY A 14 -1.21 -21.82 -9.21
N GLY A 15 -0.08 -21.83 -9.91
CA GLY A 15 1.20 -22.30 -9.39
C GLY A 15 1.76 -21.45 -8.25
N ILE A 16 3.06 -21.60 -7.95
CA ILE A 16 3.75 -20.78 -6.93
C ILE A 16 3.53 -19.29 -7.22
N ALA A 17 3.89 -18.84 -8.41
CA ALA A 17 3.83 -17.44 -8.77
C ALA A 17 2.39 -16.89 -8.81
N GLY A 18 1.46 -17.61 -9.43
CA GLY A 18 0.06 -17.19 -9.50
C GLY A 18 -0.64 -17.12 -8.15
N SER A 19 -0.38 -18.08 -7.25
CA SER A 19 -0.92 -18.06 -5.88
C SER A 19 -0.38 -16.87 -5.08
N VAL A 20 0.93 -16.62 -5.14
CA VAL A 20 1.59 -15.49 -4.46
C VAL A 20 1.04 -14.16 -4.99
N LEU A 21 0.99 -13.99 -6.31
CA LEU A 21 0.48 -12.78 -6.97
C LEU A 21 -0.96 -12.49 -6.57
N ALA A 22 -1.84 -13.47 -6.70
CA ALA A 22 -3.26 -13.30 -6.40
C ALA A 22 -3.47 -12.90 -4.93
N SER A 23 -2.79 -13.58 -4.01
CA SER A 23 -2.84 -13.29 -2.58
C SER A 23 -2.33 -11.88 -2.27
N ARG A 24 -1.11 -11.52 -2.72
CA ARG A 24 -0.48 -10.22 -2.42
C ARG A 24 -1.18 -9.05 -3.08
N LEU A 25 -1.65 -9.18 -4.32
CA LEU A 25 -2.42 -8.12 -4.98
C LEU A 25 -3.74 -7.86 -4.26
N HIS A 26 -4.42 -8.90 -3.78
CA HIS A 26 -5.63 -8.74 -2.99
C HIS A 26 -5.36 -8.12 -1.62
N GLU A 27 -4.30 -8.54 -0.93
CA GLU A 27 -3.89 -7.96 0.35
C GLU A 27 -3.55 -6.47 0.25
N GLN A 28 -2.82 -6.07 -0.79
CA GLN A 28 -2.45 -4.67 -1.03
C GLN A 28 -3.65 -3.83 -1.47
N HIS A 29 -4.56 -4.42 -2.26
CA HIS A 29 -5.69 -3.72 -2.87
C HIS A 29 -6.98 -4.55 -2.77
N PRO A 30 -7.65 -4.58 -1.61
CA PRO A 30 -8.83 -5.43 -1.38
C PRO A 30 -10.02 -5.13 -2.30
N ALA A 31 -10.05 -3.94 -2.91
CA ALA A 31 -11.07 -3.53 -3.88
C ALA A 31 -10.92 -4.17 -5.27
N LEU A 32 -9.77 -4.77 -5.59
CA LEU A 32 -9.54 -5.40 -6.89
C LEU A 32 -10.30 -6.72 -7.00
N ALA A 33 -11.26 -6.78 -7.93
CA ALA A 33 -11.75 -8.04 -8.49
C ALA A 33 -10.64 -8.79 -9.24
N ILE A 34 -10.15 -9.89 -8.66
CA ILE A 34 -9.08 -10.74 -9.22
C ILE A 34 -9.65 -12.14 -9.50
N LEU A 35 -9.39 -12.66 -10.70
CA LEU A 35 -9.66 -14.04 -11.07
C LEU A 35 -8.35 -14.82 -11.21
N LEU A 36 -8.22 -15.93 -10.50
CA LEU A 36 -7.15 -16.92 -10.66
C LEU A 36 -7.71 -18.19 -11.31
N ILE A 37 -7.12 -18.62 -12.43
CA ILE A 37 -7.57 -19.81 -13.17
C ILE A 37 -6.47 -20.88 -13.13
N GLU A 38 -6.80 -22.08 -12.65
CA GLU A 38 -5.90 -23.23 -12.58
C GLU A 38 -6.52 -24.45 -13.27
N ALA A 39 -5.69 -25.18 -14.02
CA ALA A 39 -6.13 -26.34 -14.79
C ALA A 39 -6.23 -27.62 -13.97
N GLY A 40 -5.53 -27.72 -12.84
CA GLY A 40 -5.67 -28.80 -11.87
C GLY A 40 -6.69 -28.52 -10.76
N PRO A 41 -6.98 -29.52 -9.90
CA PRO A 41 -7.89 -29.38 -8.77
C PRO A 41 -7.24 -28.59 -7.61
N ASP A 42 -8.05 -28.17 -6.64
CA ASP A 42 -7.56 -27.72 -5.33
C ASP A 42 -7.14 -28.95 -4.50
N VAL A 43 -5.92 -28.90 -3.97
CA VAL A 43 -5.29 -30.02 -3.24
C VAL A 43 -4.95 -29.66 -1.79
N THR A 44 -5.43 -28.52 -1.29
CA THR A 44 -5.09 -28.01 0.05
C THR A 44 -5.37 -29.02 1.17
N ASN A 45 -6.40 -29.86 1.00
CA ASN A 45 -6.78 -30.91 1.96
C ASN A 45 -6.53 -32.33 1.45
N ASN A 46 -5.73 -32.52 0.40
CA ASN A 46 -5.45 -33.84 -0.15
C ASN A 46 -4.30 -34.52 0.64
N PRO A 47 -4.55 -35.63 1.37
CA PRO A 47 -3.52 -36.31 2.16
C PRO A 47 -2.35 -36.87 1.33
N LEU A 48 -2.57 -37.14 0.04
CA LEU A 48 -1.52 -37.56 -0.88
C LEU A 48 -0.49 -36.44 -1.12
N VAL A 49 -0.91 -35.18 -0.98
CA VAL A 49 -0.09 -33.97 -1.16
C VAL A 49 0.50 -33.49 0.16
N THR A 50 -0.32 -33.36 1.21
CA THR A 50 0.10 -32.74 2.48
C THR A 50 1.09 -33.61 3.26
N ASP A 51 0.92 -34.94 3.22
CA ASP A 51 1.82 -35.89 3.88
C ASP A 51 3.08 -36.12 3.02
N SER A 52 4.23 -35.73 3.57
CA SER A 52 5.52 -35.87 2.90
C SER A 52 5.87 -37.31 2.54
N ALA A 53 5.40 -38.31 3.30
CA ALA A 53 5.66 -39.72 3.02
C ALA A 53 5.00 -40.20 1.71
N ASN A 54 3.94 -39.51 1.27
CA ASN A 54 3.21 -39.86 0.05
C ASN A 54 3.78 -39.21 -1.22
N GLY A 55 4.79 -38.34 -1.09
CA GLY A 55 5.40 -37.61 -2.21
C GLY A 55 5.77 -38.46 -3.44
N PRO A 56 6.37 -39.66 -3.27
CA PRO A 56 6.72 -40.53 -4.41
C PRO A 56 5.53 -41.00 -5.27
N PHE A 57 4.29 -40.94 -4.75
CA PHE A 57 3.08 -41.36 -5.48
C PHE A 57 2.42 -40.23 -6.30
N LEU A 58 2.92 -38.99 -6.18
CA LEU A 58 2.37 -37.82 -6.88
C LEU A 58 2.84 -37.75 -8.33
N VAL A 59 4.07 -38.21 -8.61
CA VAL A 59 4.63 -38.28 -9.96
C VAL A 59 3.89 -39.33 -10.77
N GLY A 60 3.41 -38.95 -11.96
CA GLY A 60 2.56 -39.80 -12.81
C GLY A 60 1.11 -39.96 -12.33
N SER A 61 0.69 -39.24 -11.29
CA SER A 61 -0.72 -39.17 -10.87
C SER A 61 -1.51 -38.16 -11.72
N GLU A 62 -2.80 -37.99 -11.45
CA GLU A 62 -3.65 -36.96 -12.07
C GLU A 62 -3.21 -35.51 -11.77
N LEU A 63 -2.37 -35.34 -10.75
CA LEU A 63 -1.79 -34.05 -10.33
C LEU A 63 -0.46 -33.74 -11.05
N ASP A 64 -0.02 -34.61 -11.95
CA ASP A 64 1.13 -34.42 -12.81
C ASP A 64 0.67 -34.21 -14.25
N TRP A 65 1.24 -33.23 -14.94
CA TRP A 65 1.04 -33.06 -16.37
C TRP A 65 1.56 -34.25 -17.19
N GLY A 66 2.53 -34.99 -16.65
CA GLY A 66 3.06 -36.20 -17.29
C GLY A 66 3.79 -35.92 -18.61
N TYR A 67 4.43 -34.75 -18.74
CA TYR A 67 5.13 -34.41 -19.97
C TYR A 67 6.34 -35.33 -20.23
N SER A 68 6.74 -35.42 -21.48
CA SER A 68 7.95 -36.13 -21.91
C SER A 68 8.77 -35.24 -22.84
N THR A 69 10.09 -35.41 -22.83
CA THR A 69 10.96 -34.77 -23.81
C THR A 69 10.79 -35.39 -25.19
N VAL A 70 11.23 -34.69 -26.24
CA VAL A 70 11.62 -35.35 -27.49
C VAL A 70 12.82 -36.28 -27.23
N PRO A 71 13.15 -37.23 -28.15
CA PRO A 71 14.37 -38.02 -28.04
C PRO A 71 15.61 -37.13 -27.89
N GLN A 72 16.34 -37.32 -26.79
CA GLN A 72 17.48 -36.47 -26.45
C GLN A 72 18.75 -36.96 -27.16
N ARG A 73 19.15 -36.27 -28.23
CA ARG A 73 20.26 -36.66 -29.13
C ARG A 73 21.59 -36.91 -28.41
N HIS A 74 21.85 -36.18 -27.33
CA HIS A 74 23.09 -36.28 -26.55
C HIS A 74 22.96 -37.21 -25.34
N LEU A 75 21.83 -37.88 -25.16
CA LEU A 75 21.57 -38.83 -24.07
C LEU A 75 21.07 -40.17 -24.63
N ASN A 76 21.71 -40.66 -25.70
CA ASN A 76 21.39 -41.92 -26.38
C ASN A 76 19.94 -42.00 -26.90
N ASN A 77 19.40 -40.86 -27.36
CA ASN A 77 18.03 -40.73 -27.88
C ASN A 77 16.94 -41.16 -26.88
N ARG A 78 17.24 -41.13 -25.58
CA ARG A 78 16.25 -41.44 -24.54
C ARG A 78 15.15 -40.37 -24.53
N VAL A 79 13.92 -40.82 -24.31
CA VAL A 79 12.76 -39.98 -23.99
C VAL A 79 12.64 -39.95 -22.47
N LEU A 80 12.68 -38.75 -21.90
CA LEU A 80 12.75 -38.56 -20.45
C LEU A 80 11.43 -37.96 -19.94
N PRO A 81 10.90 -38.42 -18.79
CA PRO A 81 9.78 -37.75 -18.12
C PRO A 81 10.16 -36.36 -17.63
N ASN A 82 9.32 -35.36 -17.92
CA ASN A 82 9.45 -33.96 -17.48
C ASN A 82 8.22 -33.56 -16.67
N ASN A 83 8.11 -34.12 -15.48
CA ASN A 83 6.95 -33.97 -14.60
C ASN A 83 6.73 -32.50 -14.20
N ALA A 84 5.48 -32.08 -14.13
CA ALA A 84 5.10 -30.72 -13.75
C ALA A 84 3.75 -30.72 -13.01
N GLY A 85 3.61 -29.91 -11.97
CA GLY A 85 2.40 -29.90 -11.15
C GLY A 85 1.16 -29.39 -11.90
N LYS A 86 0.07 -30.15 -11.83
CA LYS A 86 -1.27 -29.84 -12.30
C LYS A 86 -2.23 -29.81 -11.11
N ALA A 87 -2.14 -28.74 -10.31
CA ALA A 87 -2.96 -28.51 -9.13
C ALA A 87 -2.91 -27.03 -8.73
N LEU A 88 -3.85 -26.57 -7.92
CA LEU A 88 -3.72 -25.29 -7.22
C LEU A 88 -2.52 -25.38 -6.26
N GLY A 89 -1.53 -24.52 -6.49
CA GLY A 89 -0.17 -24.59 -5.93
C GLY A 89 0.91 -25.07 -6.92
N GLY A 90 0.52 -25.63 -8.07
CA GLY A 90 1.42 -26.08 -9.15
C GLY A 90 2.52 -27.02 -8.67
N GLY A 91 3.77 -26.73 -9.05
CA GLY A 91 4.93 -27.56 -8.66
C GLY A 91 5.12 -27.74 -7.15
N SER A 92 4.66 -26.79 -6.31
CA SER A 92 4.74 -26.94 -4.85
C SER A 92 3.91 -28.11 -4.31
N ALA A 93 2.89 -28.55 -5.06
CA ALA A 93 2.06 -29.69 -4.69
C ALA A 93 2.79 -31.04 -4.88
N ILE A 94 3.76 -31.14 -5.81
CA ILE A 94 4.37 -32.44 -6.17
C ILE A 94 5.90 -32.52 -5.94
N ASN A 95 6.58 -31.39 -5.73
CA ASN A 95 8.05 -31.36 -5.65
C ASN A 95 8.63 -32.05 -4.38
N ALA A 96 9.95 -32.14 -4.22
CA ALA A 96 10.57 -32.75 -3.04
C ALA A 96 10.72 -31.81 -1.82
N GLY A 97 10.42 -30.52 -1.99
CA GLY A 97 10.46 -29.51 -0.94
C GLY A 97 11.83 -28.89 -0.64
N GLY A 98 12.87 -29.14 -1.46
CA GLY A 98 14.21 -28.56 -1.26
C GLY A 98 14.26 -27.04 -1.40
N TRP A 99 14.96 -26.37 -0.49
CA TRP A 99 14.99 -24.91 -0.35
C TRP A 99 16.43 -24.39 -0.24
N ILE A 100 17.06 -24.19 -1.40
CA ILE A 100 18.41 -23.63 -1.51
C ILE A 100 18.34 -22.42 -2.44
N ARG A 101 18.74 -21.24 -1.94
CA ARG A 101 18.89 -20.00 -2.71
C ARG A 101 20.17 -20.07 -3.55
N GLY A 102 20.16 -19.38 -4.69
CA GLY A 102 21.31 -19.35 -5.59
C GLY A 102 22.48 -18.51 -5.07
N ASP A 103 23.60 -18.63 -5.75
CA ASP A 103 24.76 -17.76 -5.57
C ASP A 103 24.38 -16.31 -5.91
N ALA A 104 24.78 -15.35 -5.08
CA ALA A 104 24.46 -13.93 -5.29
C ALA A 104 24.95 -13.45 -6.68
N ASN A 105 26.04 -14.03 -7.18
CA ASN A 105 26.58 -13.72 -8.49
C ASN A 105 25.65 -14.12 -9.65
N ASP A 106 24.81 -15.15 -9.47
CA ASP A 106 23.84 -15.58 -10.49
C ASP A 106 22.71 -14.56 -10.63
N TYR A 107 22.15 -14.09 -9.50
CA TYR A 107 21.17 -13.02 -9.50
C TYR A 107 21.77 -11.69 -9.97
N ASN A 108 23.00 -11.37 -9.58
CA ASN A 108 23.68 -10.16 -10.05
C ASN A 108 23.90 -10.20 -11.57
N ALA A 109 24.20 -11.38 -12.14
CA ALA A 109 24.26 -11.56 -13.58
C ALA A 109 22.88 -11.37 -14.24
N TRP A 110 21.80 -11.83 -13.61
CA TRP A 110 20.43 -11.54 -14.05
C TRP A 110 20.17 -10.03 -14.04
N GLY A 111 20.30 -9.35 -12.90
CA GLY A 111 20.09 -7.90 -12.79
C GLY A 111 20.92 -7.09 -13.78
N LYS A 112 22.18 -7.50 -14.04
CA LYS A 112 23.02 -6.88 -15.08
C LYS A 112 22.49 -7.14 -16.49
N LEU A 113 22.08 -8.36 -16.81
CA LEU A 113 21.57 -8.73 -18.14
C LEU A 113 20.35 -7.90 -18.52
N VAL A 114 19.43 -7.68 -17.58
CA VAL A 114 18.18 -6.95 -17.82
C VAL A 114 18.29 -5.46 -17.50
N ASN A 115 19.49 -5.02 -17.11
CA ASN A 115 19.81 -3.64 -16.71
C ASN A 115 18.87 -3.09 -15.62
N ASP A 116 18.62 -3.88 -14.59
CA ASP A 116 17.71 -3.52 -13.50
C ASP A 116 18.13 -4.22 -12.20
N ALA A 117 18.62 -3.43 -11.25
CA ALA A 117 19.16 -3.90 -9.98
C ALA A 117 18.11 -4.57 -9.08
N ARG A 118 16.80 -4.40 -9.36
CA ARG A 118 15.73 -5.11 -8.64
C ARG A 118 15.86 -6.62 -8.73
N TRP A 119 16.44 -7.13 -9.82
CA TRP A 119 16.64 -8.56 -10.07
C TRP A 119 18.02 -9.07 -9.62
N SER A 120 18.82 -8.24 -8.95
CA SER A 120 20.07 -8.65 -8.28
C SER A 120 19.78 -9.42 -6.99
N TYR A 121 20.81 -10.03 -6.37
CA TYR A 121 20.61 -10.72 -5.08
C TYR A 121 20.10 -9.74 -4.01
N ASP A 122 20.74 -8.59 -3.90
CA ASP A 122 20.33 -7.53 -2.95
C ASP A 122 18.93 -7.00 -3.26
N GLY A 123 18.56 -6.93 -4.55
CA GLY A 123 17.20 -6.54 -4.97
C GLY A 123 16.13 -7.56 -4.59
N LEU A 124 16.46 -8.86 -4.61
CA LEU A 124 15.55 -9.95 -4.26
C LEU A 124 15.57 -10.31 -2.76
N LEU A 125 16.64 -9.94 -2.03
CA LEU A 125 16.83 -10.27 -0.61
C LEU A 125 15.65 -9.85 0.29
N PRO A 126 15.07 -8.64 0.16
CA PRO A 126 13.88 -8.28 0.94
C PRO A 126 12.72 -9.25 0.75
N TYR A 127 12.57 -9.81 -0.46
CA TYR A 127 11.47 -10.70 -0.81
C TYR A 127 11.73 -12.15 -0.43
N PHE A 128 12.99 -12.59 -0.47
CA PHE A 128 13.40 -13.84 0.19
C PHE A 128 13.06 -13.80 1.68
N ARG A 129 13.42 -12.70 2.36
CA ARG A 129 13.08 -12.49 3.77
C ARG A 129 11.56 -12.41 3.99
N ARG A 130 10.82 -11.73 3.12
CA ARG A 130 9.34 -11.63 3.23
C ARG A 130 8.63 -12.98 3.06
N THR A 131 9.20 -13.87 2.26
CA THR A 131 8.65 -15.21 2.01
C THR A 131 8.85 -16.13 3.22
N GLU A 132 10.01 -16.05 3.86
CA GLU A 132 10.49 -17.07 4.79
C GLU A 132 10.12 -16.83 6.25
N HIS A 133 9.81 -17.93 6.94
CA HIS A 133 9.92 -18.10 8.38
C HIS A 133 11.09 -19.06 8.65
N TYR A 134 12.26 -18.50 8.92
CA TYR A 134 13.51 -19.25 9.00
C TYR A 134 13.67 -19.97 10.33
N GLN A 135 14.15 -21.21 10.28
CA GLN A 135 14.25 -22.09 11.44
C GLN A 135 15.31 -21.68 12.49
N LYS A 136 16.36 -20.94 12.10
CA LYS A 136 17.46 -20.55 13.01
C LYS A 136 17.39 -19.04 13.32
N PRO A 137 17.20 -18.62 14.58
CA PRO A 137 17.22 -17.20 14.94
C PRO A 137 18.64 -16.59 14.82
N GLY A 138 18.74 -15.25 14.76
CA GLY A 138 20.02 -14.53 14.79
C GLY A 138 20.71 -14.30 13.45
N LEU A 139 19.98 -14.46 12.33
CA LEU A 139 20.45 -14.22 10.95
C LEU A 139 19.50 -13.25 10.20
N GLU A 140 19.01 -12.22 10.90
CA GLU A 140 18.00 -11.28 10.43
C GLU A 140 18.43 -10.48 9.19
N THR A 141 19.72 -10.37 8.91
CA THR A 141 20.23 -9.70 7.71
C THR A 141 20.00 -10.51 6.44
N GLN A 142 19.93 -11.85 6.53
CA GLN A 142 19.75 -12.75 5.38
C GLN A 142 18.38 -13.43 5.34
N HIS A 143 17.74 -13.60 6.50
CA HIS A 143 16.51 -14.37 6.63
C HIS A 143 15.35 -13.57 7.18
N GLY A 144 14.15 -14.09 6.90
CA GLY A 144 12.91 -13.62 7.50
C GLY A 144 12.44 -14.57 8.58
N TYR A 145 11.65 -14.02 9.51
CA TYR A 145 11.06 -14.75 10.62
C TYR A 145 9.55 -14.53 10.73
N GLU A 146 8.97 -13.78 9.78
CA GLU A 146 7.56 -13.39 9.77
C GLU A 146 6.86 -13.82 8.47
N GLY A 147 7.59 -14.41 7.53
CA GLY A 147 7.04 -14.87 6.26
C GLY A 147 6.07 -16.06 6.44
N PRO A 148 5.19 -16.30 5.47
CA PRO A 148 4.21 -17.38 5.56
C PRO A 148 4.82 -18.79 5.43
N LEU A 149 6.00 -18.91 4.83
CA LEU A 149 6.60 -20.20 4.50
C LEU A 149 7.62 -20.64 5.55
N TYR A 150 7.30 -21.70 6.30
CA TYR A 150 8.23 -22.26 7.26
C TYR A 150 9.33 -23.07 6.57
N THR A 151 10.55 -22.92 7.05
CA THR A 151 11.67 -23.74 6.62
C THR A 151 12.10 -24.67 7.76
N GLN A 152 12.70 -25.80 7.43
CA GLN A 152 13.25 -26.75 8.40
C GLN A 152 14.44 -27.50 7.81
N SER A 153 15.34 -28.02 8.64
CA SER A 153 16.45 -28.88 8.24
C SER A 153 16.45 -30.19 9.03
N ALA A 154 17.44 -31.06 8.80
CA ALA A 154 17.60 -32.29 9.58
C ALA A 154 17.80 -31.97 11.08
N SER A 155 18.73 -31.04 11.38
CA SER A 155 19.01 -30.61 12.76
C SER A 155 17.81 -29.97 13.43
N SER A 156 17.05 -29.13 12.71
CA SER A 156 15.89 -28.41 13.25
C SER A 156 14.71 -29.31 13.63
N THR A 157 14.68 -30.54 13.12
CA THR A 157 13.59 -31.50 13.30
C THR A 157 14.01 -32.73 14.10
N GLY A 158 15.25 -32.76 14.60
CA GLY A 158 15.80 -33.90 15.34
C GLY A 158 15.99 -35.16 14.48
N ARG A 159 16.23 -34.97 13.16
CA ARG A 159 16.58 -36.06 12.24
C ARG A 159 18.08 -36.35 12.33
N ASP A 160 18.45 -37.11 13.34
CA ASP A 160 19.84 -37.59 13.55
C ASP A 160 20.09 -38.86 12.72
N TYR A 161 20.38 -38.68 11.43
CA TYR A 161 20.60 -39.82 10.53
C TYR A 161 21.91 -40.55 10.85
N PRO A 162 21.93 -41.89 10.86
CA PRO A 162 23.13 -42.67 11.18
C PRO A 162 24.37 -42.36 10.33
N LEU A 163 24.17 -41.88 9.09
CA LEU A 163 25.26 -41.57 8.16
C LEU A 163 25.76 -40.12 8.21
N ARG A 164 25.04 -39.23 8.90
CA ARG A 164 25.29 -37.79 8.89
C ARG A 164 26.76 -37.42 9.10
N GLU A 165 27.35 -37.94 10.17
CA GLU A 165 28.73 -37.62 10.56
C GLU A 165 29.77 -38.20 9.60
N ASN A 166 29.53 -39.41 9.08
CA ASN A 166 30.45 -40.05 8.15
C ASN A 166 30.47 -39.32 6.80
N ILE A 167 29.29 -38.90 6.30
CA ILE A 167 29.20 -38.12 5.06
C ILE A 167 29.86 -36.76 5.22
N ARG A 168 29.65 -36.08 6.36
CA ARG A 168 30.32 -34.81 6.67
C ARG A 168 31.84 -34.95 6.61
N LYS A 169 32.40 -35.92 7.34
CA LYS A 169 33.84 -36.18 7.36
C LYS A 169 34.40 -36.57 5.99
N ALA A 170 33.66 -37.37 5.21
CA ALA A 170 34.09 -37.76 3.88
C ALA A 170 34.27 -36.54 2.96
N TRP A 171 33.34 -35.58 3.00
CA TRP A 171 33.45 -34.32 2.25
C TRP A 171 34.54 -33.38 2.79
N GLU A 172 34.69 -33.26 4.11
CA GLU A 172 35.76 -32.47 4.74
C GLU A 172 37.15 -33.01 4.35
N SER A 173 37.31 -34.35 4.27
CA SER A 173 38.58 -34.98 3.92
C SER A 173 39.07 -34.69 2.50
N VAL A 174 38.16 -34.31 1.60
CA VAL A 174 38.47 -33.91 0.22
C VAL A 174 38.50 -32.39 0.01
N GLY A 175 38.53 -31.64 1.11
CA GLY A 175 38.73 -30.18 1.13
C GLY A 175 37.47 -29.34 0.97
N VAL A 176 36.26 -29.90 1.13
CA VAL A 176 35.02 -29.12 1.14
C VAL A 176 34.78 -28.56 2.53
N GLU A 177 34.73 -27.24 2.66
CA GLU A 177 34.51 -26.56 3.93
C GLU A 177 33.04 -26.59 4.35
N TYR A 178 32.80 -26.63 5.65
CA TYR A 178 31.45 -26.53 6.22
C TYR A 178 30.86 -25.13 6.03
N ASN A 179 29.65 -25.05 5.49
CA ASN A 179 28.89 -23.83 5.34
C ASN A 179 27.71 -23.84 6.33
N ASN A 180 27.75 -22.92 7.29
CA ASN A 180 26.73 -22.83 8.34
C ASN A 180 25.37 -22.31 7.83
N ASP A 181 25.35 -21.65 6.68
CA ASP A 181 24.17 -21.08 6.04
C ASP A 181 24.30 -21.01 4.50
N ALA A 182 23.92 -22.12 3.84
CA ALA A 182 23.90 -22.22 2.39
C ALA A 182 22.83 -21.32 1.70
N ASN A 183 21.96 -20.65 2.47
CA ASN A 183 20.93 -19.75 1.96
C ASN A 183 21.28 -18.26 2.11
N SER A 184 22.51 -17.94 2.50
CA SER A 184 23.03 -16.59 2.69
C SER A 184 23.40 -15.84 1.40
N GLY A 185 23.12 -16.43 0.23
CA GLY A 185 23.60 -15.93 -1.08
C GLY A 185 24.99 -16.45 -1.44
N SER A 186 25.57 -17.30 -0.62
CA SER A 186 26.81 -18.04 -0.89
C SER A 186 26.60 -19.52 -0.55
N PRO A 187 26.02 -20.32 -1.46
CA PRO A 187 25.70 -21.72 -1.19
C PRO A 187 26.94 -22.64 -1.15
N GLN A 188 28.12 -22.14 -1.53
CA GLN A 188 29.34 -22.94 -1.67
C GLN A 188 29.77 -23.58 -0.34
N GLY A 189 30.21 -24.83 -0.39
CA GLY A 189 30.60 -25.65 0.76
C GLY A 189 29.60 -26.76 1.07
N LEU A 190 29.79 -27.38 2.24
CA LEU A 190 28.94 -28.42 2.81
C LEU A 190 27.91 -27.77 3.74
N GLY A 191 26.69 -27.58 3.25
CA GLY A 191 25.58 -27.01 4.02
C GLY A 191 24.48 -28.03 4.32
N GLU A 192 23.63 -27.74 5.30
CA GLU A 192 22.41 -28.55 5.50
C GLU A 192 21.36 -28.22 4.45
N LEU A 193 20.70 -29.25 3.89
CA LEU A 193 19.50 -29.06 3.09
C LEU A 193 18.41 -28.45 3.98
N VAL A 194 17.94 -27.28 3.56
CA VAL A 194 16.74 -26.66 4.09
C VAL A 194 15.55 -27.08 3.21
N GLU A 195 14.39 -27.26 3.83
CA GLU A 195 13.18 -27.74 3.18
C GLU A 195 11.98 -26.86 3.56
N ASN A 196 11.04 -26.63 2.63
CA ASN A 196 9.83 -25.83 2.84
C ASN A 196 8.70 -26.61 3.55
N ARG A 197 8.98 -27.16 4.73
CA ARG A 197 8.03 -27.96 5.50
C ARG A 197 7.75 -27.34 6.88
N LYS A 198 6.57 -27.64 7.43
CA LYS A 198 6.19 -27.28 8.80
C LYS A 198 5.80 -28.54 9.56
N ASN A 199 6.56 -28.89 10.59
CA ASN A 199 6.36 -30.14 11.35
C ASN A 199 6.33 -31.38 10.45
N GLY A 200 7.15 -31.38 9.39
CA GLY A 200 7.19 -32.44 8.39
C GLY A 200 6.06 -32.47 7.37
N GLN A 201 5.09 -31.56 7.44
CA GLN A 201 4.05 -31.42 6.43
C GLN A 201 4.53 -30.52 5.28
N ARG A 202 4.13 -30.87 4.05
CA ARG A 202 4.38 -30.06 2.85
C ARG A 202 3.61 -28.75 2.93
N GLN A 203 4.22 -27.67 2.47
CA GLN A 203 3.56 -26.37 2.31
C GLN A 203 3.29 -26.07 0.83
N VAL A 204 2.03 -26.23 0.43
CA VAL A 204 1.55 -25.87 -0.91
C VAL A 204 1.37 -24.36 -0.99
N ALA A 205 1.74 -23.74 -2.11
CA ALA A 205 1.73 -22.27 -2.26
C ALA A 205 0.36 -21.64 -1.94
N SER A 206 -0.73 -22.18 -2.47
CA SER A 206 -2.10 -21.69 -2.22
C SER A 206 -2.58 -21.87 -0.78
N ALA A 207 -1.95 -22.75 0.00
CA ALA A 207 -2.27 -22.97 1.40
C ALA A 207 -1.56 -21.96 2.32
N VAL A 208 -0.34 -21.55 1.96
CA VAL A 208 0.46 -20.57 2.74
C VAL A 208 0.25 -19.12 2.27
N TYR A 209 -0.14 -18.92 1.01
CA TYR A 209 -0.61 -17.64 0.48
C TYR A 209 -2.13 -17.70 0.30
N PRO A 210 -2.91 -17.27 1.30
CA PRO A 210 -4.36 -17.43 1.28
C PRO A 210 -4.98 -16.65 0.12
N LEU A 211 -5.91 -17.30 -0.57
CA LEU A 211 -6.66 -16.75 -1.70
C LEU A 211 -8.06 -16.25 -1.28
N THR A 212 -8.26 -16.01 0.02
CA THR A 212 -9.49 -15.42 0.54
C THR A 212 -9.73 -14.06 -0.12
N GLY A 213 -10.90 -13.87 -0.74
CA GLY A 213 -11.24 -12.64 -1.46
C GLY A 213 -10.80 -12.62 -2.93
N VAL A 214 -10.09 -13.64 -3.40
CA VAL A 214 -9.81 -13.89 -4.83
C VAL A 214 -10.85 -14.88 -5.38
N HIS A 215 -11.36 -14.64 -6.59
CA HIS A 215 -12.16 -15.66 -7.27
C HIS A 215 -11.22 -16.71 -7.89
N VAL A 216 -11.35 -17.97 -7.47
CA VAL A 216 -10.50 -19.07 -7.96
C VAL A 216 -11.34 -20.05 -8.79
N MET A 217 -10.92 -20.30 -10.03
CA MET A 217 -11.46 -21.34 -10.90
C MET A 217 -10.44 -22.46 -11.03
N THR A 218 -10.73 -23.64 -10.49
CA THR A 218 -9.89 -24.85 -10.63
C THR A 218 -10.42 -25.77 -11.72
N SER A 219 -9.66 -26.80 -12.07
CA SER A 219 -9.99 -27.77 -13.14
C SER A 219 -10.37 -27.08 -14.47
N THR A 220 -9.78 -25.91 -14.73
CA THR A 220 -10.15 -25.03 -15.83
C THR A 220 -8.93 -24.71 -16.68
N LEU A 221 -8.96 -25.12 -17.95
CA LEU A 221 -7.87 -24.91 -18.89
C LEU A 221 -8.07 -23.63 -19.70
N VAL A 222 -7.09 -22.73 -19.66
CA VAL A 222 -7.01 -21.57 -20.57
C VAL A 222 -6.35 -22.00 -21.88
N ALA A 223 -6.99 -21.66 -23.00
CA ALA A 223 -6.50 -21.94 -24.34
C ALA A 223 -5.56 -20.84 -24.86
N ARG A 224 -5.98 -19.58 -24.76
CA ARG A 224 -5.23 -18.42 -25.26
C ARG A 224 -5.66 -17.11 -24.61
N VAL A 225 -4.87 -16.07 -24.79
CA VAL A 225 -5.19 -14.69 -24.47
C VAL A 225 -5.96 -14.07 -25.64
N LEU A 226 -7.01 -13.30 -25.31
CA LEU A 226 -7.76 -12.51 -26.27
C LEU A 226 -7.05 -11.16 -26.48
N ILE A 227 -6.70 -10.86 -27.73
CA ILE A 227 -5.99 -9.64 -28.11
C ILE A 227 -6.88 -8.78 -29.01
N ASP A 228 -7.06 -7.52 -28.64
CA ASP A 228 -7.64 -6.49 -29.49
C ASP A 228 -6.53 -5.81 -30.30
N ILE A 229 -6.72 -5.73 -31.62
CA ILE A 229 -5.77 -5.20 -32.59
C ILE A 229 -6.27 -3.91 -33.27
N GLN A 230 -7.37 -3.31 -32.80
CA GLN A 230 -7.92 -2.09 -33.41
C GLN A 230 -7.08 -0.82 -33.15
N GLY A 231 -6.24 -0.83 -32.11
CA GLY A 231 -5.36 0.29 -31.75
C GLY A 231 -3.97 0.23 -32.40
N SER A 232 -3.14 1.25 -32.17
CA SER A 232 -1.75 1.32 -32.64
C SER A 232 -0.81 0.32 -31.96
N THR A 233 -1.21 -0.26 -30.82
CA THR A 233 -0.51 -1.35 -30.15
C THR A 233 -1.55 -2.39 -29.72
N PRO A 234 -1.36 -3.68 -30.01
CA PRO A 234 -2.26 -4.74 -29.57
C PRO A 234 -2.46 -4.72 -28.05
N LYS A 235 -3.69 -4.97 -27.59
CA LYS A 235 -4.06 -4.96 -26.16
C LYS A 235 -4.68 -6.28 -25.76
N ALA A 236 -4.18 -6.90 -24.71
CA ALA A 236 -4.83 -8.05 -24.09
C ALA A 236 -6.10 -7.61 -23.35
N THR A 237 -7.22 -8.28 -23.62
CA THR A 237 -8.57 -7.92 -23.11
C THR A 237 -9.24 -9.03 -22.31
N GLY A 238 -8.70 -10.24 -22.36
CA GLY A 238 -9.24 -11.37 -21.64
C GLY A 238 -8.54 -12.68 -21.99
N VAL A 239 -9.18 -13.79 -21.65
CA VAL A 239 -8.74 -15.15 -21.98
C VAL A 239 -9.89 -15.95 -22.56
N GLU A 240 -9.55 -16.90 -23.42
CA GLU A 240 -10.44 -17.95 -23.92
C GLU A 240 -10.09 -19.27 -23.25
N LEU A 241 -11.08 -19.93 -22.67
CA LEU A 241 -10.97 -21.25 -22.08
C LEU A 241 -11.00 -22.34 -23.16
N ALA A 242 -10.49 -23.53 -22.85
CA ALA A 242 -10.49 -24.67 -23.77
C ALA A 242 -11.90 -25.13 -24.19
N ASP A 243 -12.93 -24.80 -23.40
CA ASP A 243 -14.34 -25.04 -23.73
C ASP A 243 -15.01 -23.90 -24.53
N GLY A 244 -14.23 -22.89 -24.94
CA GLY A 244 -14.68 -21.75 -25.76
C GLY A 244 -15.29 -20.58 -24.96
N ARG A 245 -15.45 -20.69 -23.63
CA ARG A 245 -15.87 -19.56 -22.80
C ARG A 245 -14.81 -18.45 -22.83
N LYS A 246 -15.26 -17.20 -22.80
CA LYS A 246 -14.40 -16.01 -22.80
C LYS A 246 -14.61 -15.22 -21.52
N ILE A 247 -13.53 -14.80 -20.90
CA ILE A 247 -13.54 -14.01 -19.66
C ILE A 247 -12.66 -12.78 -19.87
N THR A 248 -13.19 -11.60 -19.56
CA THR A 248 -12.53 -10.31 -19.84
C THR A 248 -11.95 -9.66 -18.58
N ALA A 249 -10.87 -8.91 -18.77
CA ALA A 249 -10.25 -8.07 -17.73
C ALA A 249 -10.22 -6.60 -18.17
N THR A 250 -10.39 -5.69 -17.21
CA THR A 250 -10.31 -4.24 -17.46
C THR A 250 -8.88 -3.71 -17.42
N ASN A 251 -8.01 -4.30 -16.60
CA ASN A 251 -6.62 -3.85 -16.45
C ASN A 251 -5.65 -4.74 -17.22
N GLU A 252 -5.30 -5.92 -16.69
CA GLU A 252 -4.23 -6.77 -17.25
C GLU A 252 -4.53 -8.27 -17.12
N ILE A 253 -3.92 -9.04 -18.04
CA ILE A 253 -3.87 -10.50 -18.03
C ILE A 253 -2.44 -10.89 -17.67
N ILE A 254 -2.30 -11.81 -16.72
CA ILE A 254 -1.00 -12.26 -16.19
C ILE A 254 -0.88 -13.77 -16.41
N LEU A 255 0.10 -14.19 -17.20
CA LEU A 255 0.40 -15.61 -17.41
C LEU A 255 1.38 -16.11 -16.33
N SER A 256 1.01 -17.19 -15.65
CA SER A 256 1.76 -17.87 -14.59
C SER A 256 1.64 -19.40 -14.74
N ALA A 257 1.59 -19.88 -15.99
CA ALA A 257 1.32 -21.28 -16.31
C ALA A 257 2.58 -22.17 -16.29
N GLY A 258 3.75 -21.59 -15.98
CA GLY A 258 5.03 -22.28 -15.86
C GLY A 258 5.77 -22.40 -17.20
N ALA A 259 7.04 -22.83 -17.11
CA ALA A 259 7.99 -22.80 -18.21
C ALA A 259 7.60 -23.60 -19.47
N TYR A 260 6.69 -24.56 -19.37
CA TYR A 260 6.21 -25.29 -20.55
C TYR A 260 4.94 -24.70 -21.16
N ARG A 261 4.01 -24.21 -20.34
CA ARG A 261 2.67 -23.81 -20.83
C ARG A 261 2.50 -22.33 -21.09
N THR A 262 3.23 -21.48 -20.38
CA THR A 262 3.28 -20.05 -20.70
C THR A 262 3.68 -19.78 -22.16
N PRO A 263 4.79 -20.35 -22.70
CA PRO A 263 5.10 -20.16 -24.12
C PRO A 263 4.03 -20.79 -25.03
N GLN A 264 3.41 -21.92 -24.66
CA GLN A 264 2.31 -22.51 -25.44
C GLN A 264 1.12 -21.55 -25.55
N ILE A 265 0.69 -20.94 -24.45
CA ILE A 265 -0.41 -19.97 -24.43
C ILE A 265 -0.08 -18.75 -25.26
N LEU A 266 1.14 -18.22 -25.18
CA LEU A 266 1.59 -17.09 -26.02
C LEU A 266 1.54 -17.45 -27.51
N LEU A 267 2.06 -18.62 -27.90
CA LEU A 267 2.02 -19.11 -29.28
C LEU A 267 0.58 -19.25 -29.79
N LEU A 268 -0.31 -19.88 -29.00
CA LEU A 268 -1.75 -20.00 -29.33
C LEU A 268 -2.48 -18.65 -29.40
N SER A 269 -1.91 -17.61 -28.80
CA SER A 269 -2.44 -16.23 -28.84
C SER A 269 -1.90 -15.42 -30.02
N GLY A 270 -1.09 -16.00 -30.90
CA GLY A 270 -0.46 -15.31 -32.03
C GLY A 270 0.77 -14.48 -31.65
N ILE A 271 1.39 -14.75 -30.50
CA ILE A 271 2.60 -14.07 -30.01
C ILE A 271 3.75 -15.09 -30.04
N GLY A 272 4.62 -14.99 -31.04
CA GLY A 272 5.73 -15.94 -31.20
C GLY A 272 6.43 -15.87 -32.55
N PRO A 273 7.36 -16.80 -32.83
CA PRO A 273 8.12 -16.83 -34.08
C PRO A 273 7.22 -17.06 -35.29
N SER A 274 7.37 -16.27 -36.36
CA SER A 274 6.51 -16.35 -37.56
C SER A 274 6.44 -17.76 -38.14
N GLU A 275 7.59 -18.42 -38.29
CA GLU A 275 7.69 -19.77 -38.88
C GLU A 275 6.94 -20.82 -38.05
N GLU A 276 6.92 -20.68 -36.72
CA GLU A 276 6.21 -21.62 -35.84
C GLU A 276 4.70 -21.41 -35.92
N LEU A 277 4.24 -20.16 -35.91
CA LEU A 277 2.81 -19.84 -36.00
C LEU A 277 2.22 -20.22 -37.36
N GLU A 278 2.98 -19.99 -38.45
CA GLU A 278 2.57 -20.34 -39.81
C GLU A 278 2.35 -21.85 -39.99
N LYS A 279 3.23 -22.69 -39.41
CA LYS A 279 3.10 -24.16 -39.44
C LYS A 279 1.77 -24.66 -38.87
N HIS A 280 1.19 -23.92 -37.94
CA HIS A 280 -0.06 -24.26 -37.27
C HIS A 280 -1.26 -23.43 -37.78
N GLY A 281 -1.08 -22.59 -38.80
CA GLY A 281 -2.14 -21.74 -39.34
C GLY A 281 -2.64 -20.67 -38.35
N ILE A 282 -1.80 -20.24 -37.41
CA ILE A 282 -2.13 -19.21 -36.43
C ILE A 282 -1.74 -17.84 -37.00
N ASN A 283 -2.69 -16.89 -37.03
CA ASN A 283 -2.41 -15.52 -37.42
C ASN A 283 -1.42 -14.88 -36.43
N GLN A 284 -0.26 -14.45 -36.92
CA GLN A 284 0.72 -13.73 -36.11
C GLN A 284 0.22 -12.32 -35.80
N ILE A 285 0.25 -11.96 -34.52
CA ILE A 285 -0.04 -10.62 -34.00
C ILE A 285 1.27 -9.90 -33.69
N ILE A 286 2.18 -10.58 -32.97
CA ILE A 286 3.50 -10.07 -32.62
C ILE A 286 4.55 -11.08 -33.06
N ASP A 287 5.54 -10.61 -33.81
CA ASP A 287 6.76 -11.38 -34.04
C ASP A 287 7.64 -11.35 -32.80
N ALA A 288 7.57 -12.45 -32.04
CA ALA A 288 8.31 -12.65 -30.81
C ALA A 288 9.19 -13.90 -30.94
N PRO A 289 10.33 -13.82 -31.65
CA PRO A 289 11.15 -14.98 -32.01
C PRO A 289 11.75 -15.73 -30.81
N HIS A 290 11.72 -15.12 -29.63
CA HIS A 290 12.26 -15.69 -28.40
C HIS A 290 11.23 -16.45 -27.54
N VAL A 291 9.93 -16.40 -27.88
CA VAL A 291 8.91 -17.19 -27.18
C VAL A 291 9.17 -18.68 -27.43
N GLY A 292 9.23 -19.45 -26.33
CA GLY A 292 9.55 -20.87 -26.37
C GLY A 292 11.03 -21.19 -26.58
N GLN A 293 11.92 -20.19 -26.67
CA GLN A 293 13.37 -20.41 -26.78
C GLN A 293 14.05 -20.39 -25.40
N ASN A 294 15.36 -20.60 -25.34
CA ASN A 294 16.16 -20.46 -24.11
C ASN A 294 15.69 -21.38 -22.95
N LEU A 295 15.03 -22.51 -23.25
CA LEU A 295 14.70 -23.49 -22.23
C LEU A 295 16.01 -23.98 -21.61
N HIS A 296 16.14 -23.81 -20.31
CA HIS A 296 17.23 -24.36 -19.53
C HIS A 296 16.64 -25.05 -18.30
N ASP A 297 17.29 -26.13 -17.89
CA ASP A 297 16.86 -26.98 -16.81
C ASP A 297 18.07 -27.72 -16.25
N HIS A 298 18.07 -27.95 -14.94
CA HIS A 298 19.18 -28.63 -14.28
C HIS A 298 19.12 -30.13 -14.57
N MET A 299 20.23 -30.65 -15.10
CA MET A 299 20.40 -32.08 -15.29
C MET A 299 21.17 -32.67 -14.10
N SER A 300 20.77 -33.87 -13.69
CA SER A 300 21.43 -34.65 -12.67
C SER A 300 21.75 -36.08 -13.11
N VAL A 301 22.71 -36.68 -12.44
CA VAL A 301 23.12 -38.08 -12.60
C VAL A 301 23.11 -38.76 -11.24
N ALA A 302 22.42 -39.89 -11.15
CA ALA A 302 22.36 -40.69 -9.93
C ALA A 302 23.37 -41.85 -9.97
N GLN A 303 23.98 -42.14 -8.82
CA GLN A 303 24.79 -43.33 -8.58
C GLN A 303 24.24 -44.09 -7.38
N TRP A 304 24.25 -45.43 -7.46
CA TRP A 304 23.77 -46.31 -6.41
C TRP A 304 24.95 -47.04 -5.79
N TRP A 305 25.09 -46.94 -4.48
CA TRP A 305 26.24 -47.47 -3.77
C TRP A 305 25.80 -48.57 -2.82
N LYS A 306 26.37 -49.76 -2.99
CA LYS A 306 26.13 -50.89 -2.10
C LYS A 306 26.91 -50.68 -0.80
N LEU A 307 26.22 -50.79 0.33
CA LEU A 307 26.83 -50.65 1.66
C LEU A 307 27.52 -51.96 2.08
N LYS A 308 28.67 -51.86 2.75
CA LYS A 308 29.41 -53.03 3.28
C LYS A 308 28.68 -53.75 4.41
N ASN A 309 28.07 -52.97 5.31
CA ASN A 309 27.46 -53.44 6.55
C ASN A 309 25.99 -52.96 6.64
N PRO A 310 25.09 -53.47 5.78
CA PRO A 310 23.69 -53.02 5.75
C PRO A 310 22.94 -53.22 7.08
N GLU A 311 23.37 -54.20 7.89
CA GLU A 311 22.87 -54.47 9.24
C GLU A 311 23.12 -53.31 10.24
N ALA A 312 24.06 -52.40 9.94
CA ALA A 312 24.30 -51.20 10.74
C ALA A 312 23.18 -50.16 10.62
N GLY A 313 22.21 -50.37 9.72
CA GLY A 313 20.98 -49.58 9.64
C GLY A 313 21.15 -48.18 9.04
N TYR A 314 22.10 -48.02 8.12
CA TYR A 314 22.50 -46.73 7.56
C TYR A 314 21.51 -46.12 6.54
N ALA A 315 20.61 -46.92 5.96
CA ALA A 315 19.68 -46.47 4.92
C ALA A 315 18.23 -46.90 5.18
N LEU A 316 17.29 -46.20 4.53
CA LEU A 316 15.86 -46.49 4.57
C LEU A 316 15.56 -47.91 4.07
N GLY A 317 14.69 -48.60 4.81
CA GLY A 317 14.46 -50.05 4.69
C GLY A 317 15.04 -50.84 5.87
N SER A 318 15.94 -50.24 6.64
CA SER A 318 16.47 -50.82 7.89
C SER A 318 15.63 -50.46 9.13
N PRO A 319 15.70 -51.24 10.24
CA PRO A 319 14.94 -50.97 11.47
C PRO A 319 15.21 -49.61 12.13
N LEU A 320 16.42 -49.04 11.98
CA LEU A 320 16.76 -47.72 12.53
C LEU A 320 15.95 -46.60 11.88
N PHE A 321 15.43 -46.80 10.67
CA PHE A 321 14.60 -45.82 9.98
C PHE A 321 13.14 -45.78 10.43
N ASN A 322 12.73 -46.64 11.38
CA ASN A 322 11.42 -46.57 12.03
C ASN A 322 11.29 -45.40 13.02
N ASN A 323 12.35 -44.58 13.19
CA ASN A 323 12.29 -43.37 14.00
C ASN A 323 11.27 -42.38 13.38
N PRO A 324 10.22 -41.96 14.12
CA PRO A 324 9.19 -41.09 13.60
C PRO A 324 9.70 -39.71 13.18
N ASN A 325 10.86 -39.25 13.68
CA ASN A 325 11.46 -38.00 13.22
C ASN A 325 11.90 -38.07 11.76
N PHE A 326 12.31 -39.24 11.25
CA PHE A 326 12.79 -39.36 9.86
C PHE A 326 11.66 -39.19 8.83
N ALA A 327 10.40 -39.40 9.23
CA ALA A 327 9.24 -39.09 8.39
C ALA A 327 9.00 -37.58 8.22
N LYS A 328 9.68 -36.72 9.00
CA LYS A 328 9.49 -35.27 8.96
C LYS A 328 10.17 -34.58 7.77
N GLY A 329 10.79 -35.28 6.84
CA GLY A 329 11.31 -34.69 5.61
C GLY A 329 12.05 -35.70 4.76
N THR A 330 12.84 -35.22 3.80
CA THR A 330 13.58 -36.12 2.91
C THR A 330 14.67 -36.86 3.70
N PRO A 331 14.92 -38.15 3.43
CA PRO A 331 16.00 -38.96 4.03
C PRO A 331 17.39 -38.54 3.52
N LEU A 332 17.72 -37.26 3.68
CA LEU A 332 19.01 -36.65 3.37
C LEU A 332 19.18 -35.42 4.25
N ASP A 333 20.41 -34.96 4.39
CA ASP A 333 20.72 -33.81 5.25
C ASP A 333 21.75 -32.85 4.69
N TRP A 334 22.77 -33.33 3.98
CA TRP A 334 23.82 -32.49 3.42
C TRP A 334 23.58 -32.16 1.95
N VAL A 335 23.78 -30.89 1.60
CA VAL A 335 23.93 -30.38 0.24
C VAL A 335 25.33 -29.82 0.07
N VAL A 336 26.05 -30.26 -0.96
CA VAL A 336 27.41 -29.82 -1.25
C VAL A 336 27.43 -29.06 -2.57
N THR A 337 27.77 -27.78 -2.51
CA THR A 337 27.77 -26.90 -3.68
C THR A 337 29.17 -26.32 -3.88
N TYR A 338 29.70 -26.31 -5.10
CA TYR A 338 31.03 -25.77 -5.38
C TYR A 338 31.23 -25.40 -6.86
N GLY A 339 32.24 -24.57 -7.11
CA GLY A 339 32.70 -24.25 -8.47
C GLY A 339 33.67 -25.30 -9.02
N VAL A 340 33.76 -25.42 -10.35
CA VAL A 340 34.72 -26.32 -11.00
C VAL A 340 36.07 -25.64 -11.30
N PRO A 341 37.16 -26.39 -11.55
CA PRO A 341 38.46 -25.79 -11.84
C PRO A 341 38.39 -24.85 -13.06
N ARG A 342 38.82 -23.60 -12.84
CA ARG A 342 38.69 -22.47 -13.78
C ARG A 342 39.26 -22.77 -15.17
N GLU A 343 40.50 -23.24 -15.25
CA GLU A 343 41.19 -23.46 -16.53
C GLU A 343 40.51 -24.54 -17.37
N GLY A 344 40.02 -25.61 -16.73
CA GLY A 344 39.29 -26.65 -17.44
C GLY A 344 37.92 -26.18 -17.92
N LEU A 345 37.21 -25.35 -17.13
CA LEU A 345 35.95 -24.75 -17.58
C LEU A 345 36.17 -23.77 -18.74
N LYS A 346 37.23 -22.96 -18.68
CA LYS A 346 37.61 -22.05 -19.78
C LYS A 346 37.92 -22.81 -21.06
N ALA A 347 38.66 -23.92 -20.98
CA ALA A 347 38.95 -24.78 -22.12
C ALA A 347 37.69 -25.47 -22.69
N ALA A 348 36.76 -25.86 -21.81
CA ALA A 348 35.48 -26.44 -22.23
C ALA A 348 34.61 -25.41 -22.97
N LEU A 349 34.45 -24.21 -22.39
CA LEU A 349 33.73 -23.10 -23.03
C LEU A 349 34.36 -22.71 -24.38
N ALA A 350 35.70 -22.75 -24.48
CA ALA A 350 36.39 -22.45 -25.74
C ALA A 350 36.05 -23.45 -26.87
N LYS A 351 35.71 -24.70 -26.55
CA LYS A 351 35.22 -25.67 -27.55
C LYS A 351 33.79 -25.36 -28.02
N ASP A 352 32.99 -24.75 -27.15
CA ASP A 352 31.59 -24.39 -27.46
C ASP A 352 31.49 -23.04 -28.20
N GLU A 353 32.30 -22.05 -27.80
CA GLU A 353 32.15 -20.64 -28.19
C GLU A 353 33.36 -20.08 -28.97
N GLY A 354 34.46 -20.83 -29.09
CA GLY A 354 35.71 -20.36 -29.71
C GLY A 354 36.67 -19.74 -28.70
N THR A 355 37.02 -18.47 -28.84
CA THR A 355 37.96 -17.82 -27.89
C THR A 355 37.23 -17.29 -26.67
N VAL A 356 37.62 -17.74 -25.47
CA VAL A 356 37.03 -17.33 -24.19
C VAL A 356 38.09 -16.66 -23.31
N ASP A 357 37.81 -15.43 -22.87
CA ASP A 357 38.68 -14.68 -21.95
C ASP A 357 38.24 -14.77 -20.49
N ASP A 358 39.03 -14.17 -19.59
CA ASP A 358 38.81 -14.25 -18.15
C ASP A 358 37.61 -13.46 -17.62
N SER A 359 37.02 -12.60 -18.45
CA SER A 359 35.81 -11.84 -18.16
C SER A 359 34.52 -12.59 -18.49
N HIS A 360 34.62 -13.80 -19.06
CA HIS A 360 33.46 -14.62 -19.38
C HIS A 360 32.55 -14.80 -18.15
N PRO A 361 31.22 -14.63 -18.27
CA PRO A 361 30.33 -14.62 -17.12
C PRO A 361 30.46 -15.87 -16.24
N LEU A 362 30.62 -17.06 -16.82
CA LEU A 362 30.74 -18.31 -16.05
C LEU A 362 32.10 -18.49 -15.35
N LEU A 363 33.08 -17.61 -15.64
CA LEU A 363 34.42 -17.63 -15.05
C LEU A 363 34.63 -16.49 -14.04
N SER A 364 34.03 -15.31 -14.26
CA SER A 364 34.24 -14.15 -13.38
C SER A 364 32.92 -13.40 -13.12
N PRO A 365 32.50 -13.25 -11.86
CA PRO A 365 33.14 -13.73 -10.61
C PRO A 365 33.05 -15.25 -10.44
N ALA A 366 33.69 -15.80 -9.40
CA ALA A 366 33.58 -17.22 -9.05
C ALA A 366 32.12 -17.58 -8.74
N ARG A 367 31.65 -18.73 -9.26
CA ARG A 367 30.26 -19.19 -9.10
C ARG A 367 30.19 -20.66 -8.75
N SER A 368 29.00 -21.05 -8.31
CA SER A 368 28.65 -22.45 -8.05
C SER A 368 28.25 -23.16 -9.35
N HIS A 369 28.91 -24.27 -9.68
CA HIS A 369 28.65 -25.03 -10.92
C HIS A 369 28.07 -26.42 -10.67
N VAL A 370 28.37 -27.03 -9.52
CA VAL A 370 27.95 -28.39 -9.16
C VAL A 370 27.21 -28.37 -7.83
N GLU A 371 26.12 -29.13 -7.75
CA GLU A 371 25.47 -29.52 -6.49
C GLU A 371 25.52 -31.03 -6.33
N CYS A 372 25.79 -31.51 -5.13
CA CYS A 372 25.93 -32.92 -4.78
C CYS A 372 25.07 -33.26 -3.57
N LEU A 373 24.25 -34.30 -3.69
CA LEU A 373 23.38 -34.80 -2.62
C LEU A 373 23.70 -36.27 -2.32
N THR A 374 23.65 -36.63 -1.03
CA THR A 374 23.66 -38.04 -0.59
C THR A 374 22.32 -38.36 0.04
N VAL A 375 21.54 -39.20 -0.63
CA VAL A 375 20.21 -39.63 -0.19
C VAL A 375 20.34 -41.01 0.46
N TYR A 376 19.87 -41.13 1.71
CA TYR A 376 19.92 -42.35 2.52
C TYR A 376 18.87 -43.38 2.11
N VAL A 377 18.64 -43.50 0.81
CA VAL A 377 17.70 -44.43 0.18
C VAL A 377 18.38 -45.01 -1.05
N GLY A 378 18.37 -46.35 -1.16
CA GLY A 378 18.62 -47.05 -2.41
C GLY A 378 17.30 -47.44 -3.04
N ALA A 379 16.95 -46.84 -4.19
CA ALA A 379 15.76 -47.24 -4.92
C ALA A 379 15.92 -46.98 -6.42
N ASN A 380 15.75 -48.03 -7.22
CA ASN A 380 15.65 -47.93 -8.68
C ASN A 380 14.77 -49.06 -9.19
N LYS A 381 13.70 -48.71 -9.92
CA LYS A 381 12.73 -49.69 -10.44
C LYS A 381 13.16 -50.32 -11.77
N SER A 382 14.14 -49.73 -12.44
CA SER A 382 14.69 -50.18 -13.73
C SER A 382 16.10 -50.73 -13.55
N GLU A 383 16.67 -51.42 -14.53
CA GLU A 383 18.04 -51.96 -14.44
C GLU A 383 19.08 -50.83 -14.20
N PRO A 384 20.01 -50.96 -13.21
CA PRO A 384 20.05 -52.00 -12.19
C PRO A 384 18.92 -51.83 -11.16
N VAL A 385 18.17 -52.90 -10.89
CA VAL A 385 17.07 -52.85 -9.93
C VAL A 385 17.65 -52.77 -8.52
N ILE A 386 17.34 -51.68 -7.80
CA ILE A 386 17.80 -51.45 -6.43
C ILE A 386 16.57 -51.49 -5.51
N PRO A 387 16.45 -52.50 -4.63
CA PRO A 387 15.38 -52.56 -3.65
C PRO A 387 15.59 -51.55 -2.52
N MET A 388 14.49 -51.05 -1.96
CA MET A 388 14.49 -50.17 -0.79
C MET A 388 14.51 -51.00 0.51
N ASP A 389 15.57 -51.77 0.70
CA ASP A 389 15.76 -52.72 1.83
C ASP A 389 16.89 -52.31 2.79
N GLY A 390 17.43 -51.10 2.62
CA GLY A 390 18.54 -50.56 3.42
C GLY A 390 19.93 -50.99 2.94
N SER A 391 20.05 -51.76 1.86
CA SER A 391 21.35 -52.24 1.36
C SER A 391 22.16 -51.22 0.55
N HIS A 392 21.53 -50.13 0.11
CA HIS A 392 22.13 -49.13 -0.76
C HIS A 392 21.80 -47.70 -0.33
N ILE A 393 22.66 -46.76 -0.73
CA ILE A 393 22.39 -45.32 -0.74
C ILE A 393 22.49 -44.77 -2.17
N THR A 394 21.91 -43.59 -2.41
CA THR A 394 21.96 -42.92 -3.71
C THR A 394 22.71 -41.60 -3.58
N THR A 395 23.64 -41.34 -4.49
CA THR A 395 24.19 -39.98 -4.66
C THR A 395 23.64 -39.35 -5.92
N VAL A 396 23.46 -38.03 -5.91
CA VAL A 396 22.99 -37.25 -7.04
C VAL A 396 23.98 -36.12 -7.29
N VAL A 397 24.49 -36.01 -8.52
CA VAL A 397 25.33 -34.90 -8.97
C VAL A 397 24.56 -34.09 -9.99
N LEU A 398 24.41 -32.79 -9.74
CA LEU A 398 23.65 -31.84 -10.55
C LEU A 398 24.56 -30.75 -11.12
N GLY A 399 24.33 -30.39 -12.38
CA GLY A 399 24.92 -29.21 -13.01
C GLY A 399 24.05 -27.97 -12.80
N GLY A 400 24.58 -26.94 -12.14
CA GLY A 400 23.84 -25.77 -11.70
C GLY A 400 23.75 -24.60 -12.70
N LEU A 401 24.75 -24.45 -13.58
CA LEU A 401 24.77 -23.39 -14.60
C LEU A 401 24.82 -23.96 -16.02
N PRO A 402 23.78 -24.72 -16.46
CA PRO A 402 23.80 -25.36 -17.77
C PRO A 402 23.93 -24.33 -18.89
N THR A 403 24.75 -24.65 -19.88
CA THR A 403 24.99 -23.89 -21.12
C THR A 403 24.19 -24.46 -22.29
N SER A 404 23.74 -25.71 -22.20
CA SER A 404 22.74 -26.26 -23.13
C SER A 404 21.48 -25.39 -23.16
N ARG A 405 20.96 -25.14 -24.36
CA ARG A 405 19.72 -24.38 -24.60
C ARG A 405 18.76 -25.20 -25.43
N GLY A 406 17.54 -25.31 -24.92
CA GLY A 406 16.42 -26.03 -25.50
C GLY A 406 15.29 -25.13 -25.96
N ILE A 407 14.19 -25.77 -26.36
CA ILE A 407 12.99 -25.13 -26.90
C ILE A 407 11.69 -25.77 -26.40
N VAL A 408 10.62 -24.99 -26.42
CA VAL A 408 9.22 -25.40 -26.27
C VAL A 408 8.44 -24.91 -27.48
N LYS A 409 7.74 -25.83 -28.15
CA LYS A 409 7.01 -25.58 -29.41
C LYS A 409 5.58 -26.10 -29.36
N LEU A 410 4.75 -25.69 -30.31
CA LEU A 410 3.41 -26.24 -30.43
C LEU A 410 3.48 -27.64 -31.03
N ALA A 411 2.73 -28.58 -30.45
CA ALA A 411 2.43 -29.85 -31.10
C ALA A 411 1.14 -29.74 -31.94
N SER A 412 0.20 -28.90 -31.49
CA SER A 412 -1.15 -28.75 -32.04
C SER A 412 -1.72 -27.37 -31.69
N ILE A 413 -2.75 -26.94 -32.43
CA ILE A 413 -3.61 -25.80 -32.05
C ILE A 413 -4.62 -26.16 -30.95
N ASP A 414 -4.81 -27.46 -30.69
CA ASP A 414 -5.64 -27.93 -29.59
C ASP A 414 -4.91 -27.66 -28.26
N PRO A 415 -5.44 -26.78 -27.38
CA PRO A 415 -4.77 -26.40 -26.13
C PRO A 415 -4.66 -27.55 -25.12
N THR A 416 -5.39 -28.66 -25.33
CA THR A 416 -5.33 -29.84 -24.45
C THR A 416 -4.12 -30.74 -24.75
N VAL A 417 -3.50 -30.57 -25.92
CA VAL A 417 -2.31 -31.32 -26.32
C VAL A 417 -1.07 -30.71 -25.68
N ALA A 418 -0.21 -31.56 -25.11
CA ALA A 418 1.06 -31.12 -24.53
C ALA A 418 1.98 -30.45 -25.57
N PRO A 419 2.75 -29.42 -25.18
CA PRO A 419 3.72 -28.82 -26.09
C PRO A 419 4.89 -29.78 -26.37
N ILE A 420 5.59 -29.56 -27.48
CA ILE A 420 6.86 -30.25 -27.77
C ILE A 420 7.93 -29.65 -26.88
N ILE A 421 8.59 -30.47 -26.06
CA ILE A 421 9.62 -30.02 -25.11
C ILE A 421 10.96 -30.66 -25.49
N ASP A 422 11.93 -29.84 -25.85
CA ASP A 422 13.30 -30.29 -26.12
C ASP A 422 14.30 -29.49 -25.28
N PRO A 423 14.73 -30.00 -24.13
CA PRO A 423 15.74 -29.34 -23.29
C PRO A 423 17.14 -29.35 -23.91
N ASN A 424 17.39 -30.21 -24.90
CA ASN A 424 18.70 -30.41 -25.53
C ASN A 424 19.81 -30.64 -24.50
N TYR A 425 19.54 -31.49 -23.49
CA TYR A 425 20.47 -31.76 -22.40
C TYR A 425 21.84 -32.23 -22.90
N PHE A 426 22.91 -31.90 -22.16
CA PHE A 426 24.26 -32.44 -22.37
C PHE A 426 24.88 -32.10 -23.74
N SER A 427 24.42 -31.01 -24.35
CA SER A 427 24.78 -30.63 -25.73
C SER A 427 26.10 -29.90 -25.89
N THR A 428 26.59 -29.27 -24.83
CA THR A 428 27.80 -28.46 -24.80
C THR A 428 28.92 -29.15 -24.04
N GLU A 429 30.17 -28.85 -24.38
CA GLU A 429 31.33 -29.37 -23.66
C GLU A 429 31.42 -28.81 -22.24
N ALA A 430 31.04 -27.56 -22.01
CA ALA A 430 31.01 -26.97 -20.67
C ALA A 430 30.12 -27.78 -19.70
N ASP A 431 28.92 -28.19 -20.15
CA ASP A 431 28.02 -29.03 -19.33
C ASP A 431 28.64 -30.39 -19.04
N ARG A 432 29.31 -30.99 -20.04
CA ARG A 432 30.04 -32.26 -19.88
C ARG A 432 31.16 -32.12 -18.87
N TYR A 433 31.95 -31.05 -18.95
CA TYR A 433 33.06 -30.81 -18.05
C TYR A 433 32.58 -30.65 -16.60
N VAL A 434 31.51 -29.89 -16.40
CA VAL A 434 30.92 -29.67 -15.07
C VAL A 434 30.44 -30.98 -14.45
N LEU A 435 29.67 -31.78 -15.19
CA LEU A 435 29.15 -33.06 -14.70
C LEU A 435 30.24 -34.11 -14.50
N ARG A 436 31.24 -34.18 -15.38
CA ARG A 436 32.43 -35.05 -15.21
C ARG A 436 33.15 -34.70 -13.91
N THR A 437 33.40 -33.42 -13.68
CA THR A 437 34.08 -32.93 -12.48
C THR A 437 33.29 -33.31 -11.23
N GLY A 438 31.97 -33.11 -11.24
CA GLY A 438 31.09 -33.46 -10.12
C GLY A 438 31.08 -34.96 -9.82
N LEU A 439 30.95 -35.80 -10.85
CA LEU A 439 30.97 -37.26 -10.68
C LEU A 439 32.32 -37.77 -10.21
N ARG A 440 33.44 -37.26 -10.75
CA ARG A 440 34.78 -37.61 -10.25
C ARG A 440 34.91 -37.29 -8.77
N LYS A 441 34.47 -36.10 -8.35
CA LYS A 441 34.53 -35.70 -6.94
C LYS A 441 33.66 -36.59 -6.05
N MET A 442 32.45 -36.91 -6.48
CA MET A 442 31.57 -37.83 -5.75
C MET A 442 32.18 -39.24 -5.61
N MET A 443 32.79 -39.78 -6.68
CA MET A 443 33.48 -41.07 -6.64
C MET A 443 34.73 -41.02 -5.75
N GLU A 444 35.47 -39.91 -5.75
CA GLU A 444 36.60 -39.68 -4.83
C GLU A 444 36.13 -39.71 -3.37
N VAL A 445 35.02 -39.03 -3.06
CA VAL A 445 34.42 -39.04 -1.72
C VAL A 445 34.01 -40.46 -1.31
N MET A 446 33.30 -41.19 -2.17
CA MET A 446 32.75 -42.51 -1.84
C MET A 446 33.78 -43.64 -1.80
N LEU A 447 34.83 -43.58 -2.63
CA LEU A 447 35.78 -44.68 -2.79
C LEU A 447 37.23 -44.32 -2.40
N GLY A 448 37.58 -43.03 -2.36
CA GLY A 448 38.93 -42.54 -2.11
C GLY A 448 39.21 -42.14 -0.66
N THR A 449 38.17 -41.83 0.12
CA THR A 449 38.28 -41.40 1.52
C THR A 449 38.21 -42.59 2.49
N THR A 450 38.76 -42.43 3.69
CA THR A 450 38.69 -43.49 4.72
C THR A 450 37.25 -43.77 5.12
N GLU A 451 36.45 -42.71 5.29
CA GLU A 451 35.04 -42.77 5.63
C GLU A 451 34.23 -43.47 4.53
N GLY A 452 34.41 -43.07 3.27
CA GLY A 452 33.76 -43.69 2.12
C GLY A 452 34.12 -45.17 1.99
N GLN A 453 35.39 -45.52 2.09
CA GLN A 453 35.86 -46.92 2.03
C GLN A 453 35.30 -47.77 3.17
N ASN A 454 35.06 -47.21 4.35
CA ASN A 454 34.44 -47.94 5.45
C ASN A 454 32.94 -48.21 5.21
N LEU A 455 32.28 -47.37 4.41
CA LEU A 455 30.84 -47.45 4.14
C LEU A 455 30.51 -48.26 2.88
N ILE A 456 31.26 -48.06 1.80
CA ILE A 456 30.88 -48.45 0.44
C ILE A 456 31.64 -49.71 0.00
N GLU A 457 30.89 -50.72 -0.46
CA GLU A 457 31.44 -51.93 -1.05
C GLU A 457 31.81 -51.69 -2.52
N THR A 458 30.85 -51.22 -3.32
CA THR A 458 31.02 -50.92 -4.74
C THR A 458 29.85 -50.09 -5.26
N GLU A 459 30.00 -49.52 -6.46
CA GLU A 459 28.87 -48.96 -7.20
C GLU A 459 28.05 -50.10 -7.84
N THR A 460 26.73 -50.07 -7.65
CA THR A 460 25.82 -50.98 -8.35
C THR A 460 25.44 -50.39 -9.71
N VAL A 461 25.71 -51.14 -10.77
CA VAL A 461 25.57 -50.70 -12.17
C VAL A 461 24.76 -51.72 -12.98
N ALA A 462 24.27 -51.32 -14.16
CA ALA A 462 23.54 -52.24 -15.05
C ALA A 462 24.45 -53.39 -15.54
N SER A 463 23.87 -54.52 -15.99
CA SER A 463 24.62 -55.73 -16.36
C SER A 463 25.66 -55.53 -17.47
N ARG A 464 25.50 -54.49 -18.29
CA ARG A 464 26.40 -54.12 -19.41
C ARG A 464 27.39 -53.00 -19.06
N GLU A 465 27.35 -52.51 -17.83
CA GLU A 465 28.22 -51.44 -17.34
C GLU A 465 29.24 -52.03 -16.35
N LYS A 466 30.36 -51.32 -16.14
CA LYS A 466 31.30 -51.60 -15.05
C LYS A 466 31.25 -50.49 -14.01
N PRO A 467 31.47 -50.78 -12.71
CA PRO A 467 31.68 -49.75 -11.70
C PRO A 467 32.82 -48.81 -12.11
N LEU A 468 32.65 -47.50 -11.85
CA LEU A 468 33.66 -46.49 -12.13
C LEU A 468 34.29 -45.97 -10.82
N ASP A 469 35.51 -45.48 -10.92
CA ASP A 469 36.17 -44.71 -9.87
C ASP A 469 36.56 -43.30 -10.37
N TRP A 470 37.12 -42.47 -9.50
CA TRP A 470 37.47 -41.07 -9.83
C TRP A 470 38.59 -40.93 -10.87
N LYS A 471 39.27 -42.03 -11.24
CA LYS A 471 40.32 -42.11 -12.27
C LYS A 471 39.78 -42.58 -13.63
N ALA A 472 38.49 -42.92 -13.73
CA ALA A 472 37.86 -43.24 -15.01
C ALA A 472 38.14 -42.19 -16.08
N SER A 473 38.21 -42.60 -17.34
CA SER A 473 38.37 -41.67 -18.47
C SER A 473 37.14 -40.79 -18.68
N ASP A 474 37.31 -39.66 -19.36
CA ASP A 474 36.18 -38.77 -19.67
C ASP A 474 35.10 -39.48 -20.50
N ASP A 475 35.49 -40.32 -21.46
CA ASP A 475 34.55 -41.09 -22.28
C ASP A 475 33.71 -42.07 -21.46
N GLU A 476 34.31 -42.76 -20.47
CA GLU A 476 33.59 -43.67 -19.59
C GLU A 476 32.56 -42.93 -18.72
N ILE A 477 32.91 -41.75 -18.22
CA ILE A 477 32.00 -40.91 -17.44
C ILE A 477 30.90 -40.33 -18.34
N ASP A 478 31.22 -39.88 -19.55
CA ASP A 478 30.25 -39.38 -20.51
C ASP A 478 29.24 -40.46 -20.90
N GLU A 479 29.66 -41.70 -21.17
CA GLU A 479 28.73 -42.80 -21.44
C GLU A 479 27.81 -43.08 -20.25
N ARG A 480 28.33 -43.00 -19.02
CA ARG A 480 27.52 -43.11 -17.80
C ARG A 480 26.49 -41.97 -17.70
N ILE A 481 26.89 -40.74 -17.99
CA ILE A 481 25.99 -39.58 -18.00
C ILE A 481 24.92 -39.75 -19.07
N LYS A 482 25.29 -40.17 -20.29
CA LYS A 482 24.34 -40.44 -21.39
C LYS A 482 23.31 -41.50 -21.03
N ALA A 483 23.69 -42.52 -20.26
CA ALA A 483 22.81 -43.61 -19.84
C ALA A 483 21.86 -43.23 -18.69
N ARG A 484 22.26 -42.30 -17.80
CA ARG A 484 21.54 -42.03 -16.54
C ARG A 484 21.03 -40.59 -16.36
N GLY A 485 21.53 -39.64 -17.13
CA GLY A 485 21.19 -38.23 -17.04
C GLY A 485 19.69 -37.98 -17.14
N LYS A 486 19.15 -37.13 -16.26
CA LYS A 486 17.73 -36.75 -16.21
C LYS A 486 17.56 -35.37 -15.56
N THR A 487 16.38 -34.78 -15.73
CA THR A 487 15.98 -33.53 -15.07
C THR A 487 15.87 -33.65 -13.54
N VAL A 488 16.02 -32.55 -12.82
CA VAL A 488 15.51 -32.37 -11.44
C VAL A 488 14.26 -31.49 -11.36
N TYR A 489 13.63 -31.25 -12.51
CA TYR A 489 12.38 -30.50 -12.69
C TYR A 489 12.50 -29.00 -12.39
N HIS A 490 13.56 -28.35 -12.89
CA HIS A 490 13.80 -26.90 -12.80
C HIS A 490 13.74 -26.19 -14.18
N PRO A 491 12.68 -26.37 -14.99
CA PRO A 491 12.60 -25.68 -16.28
C PRO A 491 12.36 -24.17 -16.12
N ALA A 492 13.09 -23.38 -16.91
CA ALA A 492 12.95 -21.92 -16.98
C ALA A 492 13.37 -21.35 -18.35
N GLY A 493 13.19 -20.02 -18.50
CA GLY A 493 13.76 -19.24 -19.60
C GLY A 493 12.93 -19.14 -20.88
N THR A 494 11.80 -19.85 -20.97
CA THR A 494 10.98 -19.94 -22.19
C THR A 494 10.16 -18.69 -22.55
N ALA A 495 10.10 -17.72 -21.64
CA ALA A 495 9.58 -16.38 -21.85
C ALA A 495 10.52 -15.35 -21.21
N ALA A 496 11.83 -15.52 -21.45
CA ALA A 496 12.90 -14.81 -20.75
C ALA A 496 12.74 -13.28 -20.70
N MET A 497 13.03 -12.71 -19.53
CA MET A 497 13.14 -11.27 -19.32
C MET A 497 14.27 -10.66 -20.16
N GLY A 498 14.05 -9.45 -20.67
CA GLY A 498 14.92 -8.76 -21.63
C GLY A 498 14.79 -9.27 -23.07
N ARG A 499 13.95 -10.29 -23.33
CA ARG A 499 13.74 -10.88 -24.67
C ARG A 499 12.26 -11.01 -25.03
N VAL A 500 11.45 -11.55 -24.13
CA VAL A 500 9.99 -11.73 -24.30
C VAL A 500 9.22 -10.75 -23.42
N VAL A 501 9.71 -10.53 -22.20
CA VAL A 501 9.17 -9.52 -21.28
C VAL A 501 10.21 -8.47 -20.90
N ASP A 502 9.78 -7.25 -20.58
CA ASP A 502 10.64 -6.21 -20.01
C ASP A 502 10.95 -6.47 -18.51
N SER A 503 11.76 -5.61 -17.89
CA SER A 503 12.11 -5.72 -16.46
C SER A 503 10.94 -5.41 -15.51
N ASN A 504 9.77 -5.04 -16.04
CA ASN A 504 8.51 -4.96 -15.32
C ASN A 504 7.58 -6.14 -15.66
N LEU A 505 8.10 -7.20 -16.31
CA LEU A 505 7.36 -8.41 -16.66
C LEU A 505 6.28 -8.21 -17.74
N ARG A 506 6.30 -7.08 -18.46
CA ARG A 506 5.35 -6.79 -19.55
C ARG A 506 5.80 -7.46 -20.84
N VAL A 507 4.88 -8.14 -21.52
CA VAL A 507 5.16 -8.75 -22.82
C VAL A 507 5.43 -7.65 -23.85
N TYR A 508 6.56 -7.72 -24.55
CA TYR A 508 6.90 -6.74 -25.58
C TYR A 508 5.83 -6.72 -26.69
N GLY A 509 5.41 -5.52 -27.07
CA GLY A 509 4.44 -5.31 -28.15
C GLY A 509 2.97 -5.55 -27.78
N VAL A 510 2.64 -5.94 -26.54
CA VAL A 510 1.25 -6.18 -26.12
C VAL A 510 0.93 -5.40 -24.84
N GLN A 511 -0.02 -4.47 -24.93
CA GLN A 511 -0.50 -3.74 -23.76
C GLN A 511 -1.36 -4.63 -22.86
N GLY A 512 -1.19 -4.50 -21.55
CA GLY A 512 -2.02 -5.21 -20.57
C GLY A 512 -1.76 -6.71 -20.49
N LEU A 513 -0.61 -7.20 -20.96
CA LEU A 513 -0.20 -8.60 -20.84
C LEU A 513 1.14 -8.71 -20.10
N ARG A 514 1.20 -9.59 -19.10
CA ARG A 514 2.42 -9.93 -18.36
C ARG A 514 2.66 -11.42 -18.27
N VAL A 515 3.91 -11.78 -17.97
CA VAL A 515 4.30 -13.14 -17.61
C VAL A 515 5.01 -13.12 -16.26
N VAL A 516 4.57 -13.96 -15.33
CA VAL A 516 5.16 -14.09 -14.00
C VAL A 516 5.17 -15.57 -13.61
N ASP A 517 6.24 -16.27 -13.99
CA ASP A 517 6.60 -17.62 -13.54
C ASP A 517 8.05 -17.92 -13.95
N ALA A 518 8.57 -19.12 -13.66
CA ALA A 518 9.96 -19.48 -13.95
C ALA A 518 10.38 -19.31 -15.43
N SER A 519 9.44 -19.23 -16.38
CA SER A 519 9.74 -18.93 -17.78
C SER A 519 10.47 -17.59 -17.98
N VAL A 520 10.33 -16.63 -17.07
CA VAL A 520 10.94 -15.29 -17.21
C VAL A 520 12.39 -15.24 -16.75
N ILE A 521 12.87 -16.22 -15.99
CA ILE A 521 14.23 -16.28 -15.48
C ILE A 521 15.18 -16.38 -16.69
N PRO A 522 16.00 -15.35 -16.99
CA PRO A 522 16.67 -15.29 -18.29
C PRO A 522 17.97 -16.11 -18.35
N LEU A 523 18.56 -16.40 -17.19
CA LEU A 523 19.80 -17.15 -17.03
C LEU A 523 19.60 -18.27 -16.00
N PRO A 524 20.24 -19.44 -16.19
CA PRO A 524 20.28 -20.46 -15.15
C PRO A 524 20.93 -19.91 -13.87
N ILE A 525 20.44 -20.36 -12.73
CA ILE A 525 20.96 -20.03 -11.40
C ILE A 525 21.18 -21.32 -10.61
N THR A 526 22.28 -21.47 -9.89
CA THR A 526 22.52 -22.71 -9.13
C THR A 526 21.69 -22.72 -7.84
N ALA A 527 20.40 -23.04 -7.96
CA ALA A 527 19.41 -22.97 -6.88
C ALA A 527 18.31 -24.04 -7.02
N HIS A 528 17.54 -24.23 -5.95
CA HIS A 528 16.20 -24.82 -6.05
C HIS A 528 15.21 -23.73 -6.47
N TYR A 529 14.71 -23.81 -7.71
CA TYR A 529 13.98 -22.71 -8.37
C TYR A 529 12.72 -22.24 -7.62
N GLN A 530 12.13 -23.09 -6.77
CA GLN A 530 10.99 -22.66 -5.96
C GLN A 530 11.33 -21.47 -5.06
N ALA A 531 12.52 -21.45 -4.43
CA ALA A 531 12.91 -20.36 -3.53
C ALA A 531 12.96 -19.02 -4.27
N CYS A 532 13.63 -19.00 -5.43
CA CYS A 532 13.65 -17.84 -6.33
C CYS A 532 12.24 -17.45 -6.79
N THR A 533 11.41 -18.44 -7.15
CA THR A 533 10.06 -18.20 -7.66
C THR A 533 9.17 -17.50 -6.65
N TYR A 534 9.20 -17.88 -5.37
CA TYR A 534 8.46 -17.16 -4.34
C TYR A 534 8.94 -15.71 -4.21
N ALA A 535 10.25 -15.50 -4.06
CA ALA A 535 10.82 -14.17 -3.83
C ALA A 535 10.54 -13.20 -5.00
N PHE A 536 10.75 -13.63 -6.24
CA PHE A 536 10.51 -12.75 -7.37
C PHE A 536 9.00 -12.54 -7.62
N SER A 537 8.14 -13.50 -7.25
CA SER A 537 6.67 -13.32 -7.36
C SER A 537 6.13 -12.33 -6.33
N GLU A 538 6.71 -12.31 -5.13
CA GLU A 538 6.48 -11.28 -4.12
C GLU A 538 6.87 -9.89 -4.67
N GLN A 539 8.02 -9.79 -5.34
CA GLN A 539 8.44 -8.56 -6.01
C GLN A 539 7.53 -8.19 -7.20
N ALA A 540 7.11 -9.17 -7.99
CA ALA A 540 6.19 -8.96 -9.10
C ALA A 540 4.84 -8.40 -8.64
N ALA A 541 4.31 -8.87 -7.50
CA ALA A 541 3.09 -8.32 -6.91
C ALA A 541 3.25 -6.84 -6.57
N GLU A 542 4.40 -6.43 -6.04
CA GLU A 542 4.71 -5.02 -5.76
C GLU A 542 4.88 -4.21 -7.06
N ILE A 543 5.57 -4.74 -8.07
CA ILE A 543 5.70 -4.08 -9.38
C ILE A 543 4.33 -3.87 -10.00
N ILE A 544 3.46 -4.88 -10.00
CA ILE A 544 2.13 -4.82 -10.60
C ILE A 544 1.20 -3.93 -9.77
N GLY A 545 1.23 -4.05 -8.45
CA GLY A 545 0.51 -3.20 -7.51
C GLY A 545 0.95 -1.73 -7.58
N ALA A 546 2.20 -1.46 -7.97
CA ALA A 546 2.74 -0.12 -8.20
C ALA A 546 2.56 0.38 -9.65
N THR A 547 2.41 -0.51 -10.64
CA THR A 547 2.18 -0.12 -12.05
C THR A 547 0.71 -0.14 -12.44
N ARG A 548 0.02 0.95 -12.12
CA ARG A 548 -0.42 1.93 -13.13
C ARG A 548 -0.83 3.21 -12.43
N GLY A 549 0.18 3.98 -12.12
CA GLY A 549 0.05 5.42 -12.13
C GLY A 549 0.09 5.96 -13.56
N ARG A 550 -0.76 6.93 -13.86
CA ARG A 550 -0.54 7.91 -14.92
C ARG A 550 0.89 8.48 -14.75
N ILE A 551 1.53 9.04 -15.78
CA ILE A 551 2.69 9.91 -15.47
C ILE A 551 2.14 11.00 -14.55
N ALA A 552 2.64 11.12 -13.32
CA ALA A 552 2.07 12.03 -12.32
C ALA A 552 1.87 13.45 -12.89
N SER A 553 2.80 13.92 -13.73
CA SER A 553 2.71 15.20 -14.44
C SER A 553 1.50 15.31 -15.38
N SER A 554 1.06 14.21 -15.98
CA SER A 554 -0.15 14.21 -16.79
C SER A 554 -1.37 14.50 -15.92
N GLY A 555 -1.35 14.21 -14.61
CA GLY A 555 -2.41 14.55 -13.64
C GLY A 555 -2.75 16.04 -13.58
N PHE A 556 -1.91 16.90 -14.16
CA PHE A 556 -2.07 18.35 -14.16
C PHE A 556 -2.48 18.89 -15.53
N GLY A 557 -3.43 19.82 -15.51
CA GLY A 557 -3.92 20.49 -16.72
C GLY A 557 -2.98 21.59 -17.20
N SER A 558 -2.93 21.82 -18.51
CA SER A 558 -2.15 22.91 -19.11
C SER A 558 -2.89 24.24 -19.00
N PRO A 559 -2.32 25.29 -18.36
CA PRO A 559 -2.92 26.61 -18.33
C PRO A 559 -3.08 27.22 -19.73
N GLY A 560 -4.13 28.03 -19.91
CA GLY A 560 -4.36 28.77 -21.17
C GLY A 560 -4.99 27.97 -22.30
N VAL A 561 -5.35 26.70 -22.05
CA VAL A 561 -6.02 25.83 -23.02
C VAL A 561 -7.43 25.54 -22.53
N ASP A 562 -8.42 25.82 -23.38
CA ASP A 562 -9.81 25.44 -23.10
C ASP A 562 -9.94 23.91 -23.06
N ALA A 563 -10.66 23.40 -22.07
CA ALA A 563 -10.85 21.96 -21.88
C ALA A 563 -12.25 21.63 -21.37
N SER A 564 -12.69 20.39 -21.55
CA SER A 564 -14.03 19.94 -21.15
C SER A 564 -13.99 18.66 -20.33
N TYR A 565 -14.71 18.67 -19.22
CA TYR A 565 -14.85 17.55 -18.30
C TYR A 565 -16.31 17.25 -18.01
N ASP A 566 -16.63 16.07 -17.48
CA ASP A 566 -17.99 15.79 -17.03
C ASP A 566 -18.31 16.59 -15.77
N TYR A 567 -17.37 16.60 -14.81
CA TYR A 567 -17.47 17.36 -13.58
C TYR A 567 -16.32 18.35 -13.46
N VAL A 568 -16.63 19.58 -13.04
CA VAL A 568 -15.63 20.62 -12.75
C VAL A 568 -15.79 21.09 -11.31
N VAL A 569 -14.79 20.82 -10.49
CA VAL A 569 -14.74 21.18 -9.06
C VAL A 569 -13.90 22.46 -8.89
N ILE A 570 -14.51 23.52 -8.38
CA ILE A 570 -13.86 24.80 -8.10
C ILE A 570 -13.41 24.82 -6.63
N GLY A 571 -12.10 24.85 -6.40
CA GLY A 571 -11.48 24.79 -5.07
C GLY A 571 -11.01 23.39 -4.73
N GLY A 572 -9.69 23.21 -4.71
CA GLY A 572 -9.01 21.99 -4.27
C GLY A 572 -8.88 21.93 -2.74
N GLY A 573 -9.91 22.32 -2.01
CA GLY A 573 -9.92 22.31 -0.54
C GLY A 573 -10.32 20.95 0.07
N THR A 574 -10.57 20.96 1.39
CA THR A 574 -10.97 19.78 2.18
C THR A 574 -12.12 18.98 1.56
N ALA A 575 -13.20 19.65 1.16
CA ALA A 575 -14.33 18.99 0.50
C ALA A 575 -14.07 18.72 -0.98
N GLY A 576 -13.51 19.69 -1.71
CA GLY A 576 -13.36 19.63 -3.17
C GLY A 576 -12.50 18.47 -3.63
N ILE A 577 -11.31 18.27 -3.04
CA ILE A 577 -10.44 17.14 -3.37
C ILE A 577 -11.10 15.80 -2.99
N THR A 578 -11.70 15.72 -1.80
CA THR A 578 -12.36 14.50 -1.32
C THR A 578 -13.44 14.06 -2.30
N LEU A 579 -14.34 14.98 -2.67
CA LEU A 579 -15.42 14.70 -3.61
C LEU A 579 -14.90 14.35 -5.00
N ALA A 580 -13.97 15.14 -5.54
CA ALA A 580 -13.38 14.90 -6.87
C ALA A 580 -12.72 13.52 -6.96
N SER A 581 -12.00 13.12 -5.90
CA SER A 581 -11.36 11.81 -5.80
C SER A 581 -12.37 10.68 -5.85
N ARG A 582 -13.51 10.82 -5.16
CA ARG A 582 -14.60 9.82 -5.19
C ARG A 582 -15.30 9.73 -6.53
N LEU A 583 -15.52 10.87 -7.19
CA LEU A 583 -16.08 10.90 -8.54
C LEU A 583 -15.15 10.21 -9.54
N ALA A 584 -13.84 10.47 -9.46
CA ALA A 584 -12.85 9.85 -10.33
C ALA A 584 -12.71 8.34 -10.09
N GLU A 585 -12.74 7.90 -8.82
CA GLU A 585 -12.65 6.50 -8.42
C GLU A 585 -13.84 5.65 -8.90
N ASN A 586 -15.07 6.17 -8.77
CA ASN A 586 -16.29 5.37 -8.90
C ASN A 586 -17.09 5.68 -10.18
N SER A 587 -16.54 6.45 -11.10
CA SER A 587 -17.19 6.73 -12.38
C SER A 587 -16.20 6.71 -13.54
N ASN A 588 -16.69 6.38 -14.73
CA ASN A 588 -15.95 6.60 -15.97
C ASN A 588 -15.98 8.07 -16.43
N ALA A 589 -16.40 9.00 -15.56
CA ALA A 589 -16.53 10.40 -15.89
C ALA A 589 -15.19 11.12 -15.73
N SER A 590 -14.92 12.10 -16.59
CA SER A 590 -13.74 12.95 -16.44
C SER A 590 -14.01 14.09 -15.46
N VAL A 591 -13.05 14.33 -14.56
CA VAL A 591 -13.17 15.29 -13.46
C VAL A 591 -12.01 16.29 -13.53
N ALA A 592 -12.30 17.57 -13.39
CA ALA A 592 -11.28 18.60 -13.21
C ALA A 592 -11.40 19.29 -11.84
N ILE A 593 -10.26 19.54 -11.20
CA ILE A 593 -10.14 20.41 -10.02
C ILE A 593 -9.46 21.71 -10.47
N ILE A 594 -10.02 22.85 -10.09
CA ILE A 594 -9.43 24.18 -10.29
C ILE A 594 -9.05 24.72 -8.92
N GLU A 595 -7.75 24.89 -8.64
CA GLU A 595 -7.24 25.40 -7.37
C GLU A 595 -6.38 26.65 -7.58
N ALA A 596 -6.68 27.71 -6.82
CA ALA A 596 -6.01 29.00 -6.92
C ALA A 596 -4.56 28.97 -6.41
N GLY A 597 -4.24 28.06 -5.49
CA GLY A 597 -2.90 27.83 -4.95
C GLY A 597 -2.14 26.65 -5.58
N GLY A 598 -0.95 26.40 -5.05
CA GLY A 598 -0.10 25.26 -5.38
C GLY A 598 -0.07 24.20 -4.28
N PHE A 599 1.09 23.55 -4.11
CA PHE A 599 1.34 22.51 -3.11
C PHE A 599 1.93 23.14 -1.84
N TYR A 600 1.27 22.98 -0.69
CA TYR A 600 1.72 23.61 0.56
C TYR A 600 3.09 23.12 1.03
N GLU A 601 3.47 21.90 0.66
CA GLU A 601 4.78 21.31 0.96
C GLU A 601 5.90 22.06 0.26
N VAL A 602 5.63 22.60 -0.94
CA VAL A 602 6.56 23.39 -1.74
C VAL A 602 6.47 24.87 -1.38
N ASP A 603 5.25 25.38 -1.26
CA ASP A 603 4.96 26.81 -1.14
C ASP A 603 5.17 27.36 0.28
N ASN A 604 5.09 26.51 1.32
CA ASN A 604 5.23 26.93 2.73
C ASN A 604 6.09 25.97 3.58
N GLY A 605 6.46 24.79 3.05
CA GLY A 605 7.39 23.86 3.68
C GLY A 605 6.92 23.34 5.04
N ASN A 606 7.86 23.24 6.00
CA ASN A 606 7.63 22.57 7.28
C ASN A 606 6.58 23.24 8.17
N PHE A 607 6.25 24.51 7.97
CA PHE A 607 5.13 25.16 8.68
C PHE A 607 3.77 24.54 8.33
N SER A 608 3.63 23.94 7.15
CA SER A 608 2.42 23.21 6.78
C SER A 608 2.58 21.69 6.94
N VAL A 609 3.79 21.15 6.92
CA VAL A 609 4.01 19.69 6.95
C VAL A 609 4.19 19.13 8.36
N VAL A 610 4.95 19.82 9.21
CA VAL A 610 5.39 19.32 10.53
C VAL A 610 4.39 19.73 11.59
N PRO A 611 3.72 18.80 12.30
CA PRO A 611 2.67 19.10 13.25
C PRO A 611 3.05 20.11 14.33
N GLY A 612 4.21 19.94 14.97
CA GLY A 612 4.67 20.84 16.03
C GLY A 612 5.01 22.26 15.57
N LEU A 613 5.02 22.54 14.25
CA LEU A 613 5.25 23.87 13.69
C LEU A 613 3.96 24.53 13.15
N ALA A 614 2.86 23.77 13.06
CA ALA A 614 1.65 24.17 12.32
C ALA A 614 1.04 25.50 12.79
N LEU A 615 1.06 25.77 14.10
CA LEU A 615 0.47 26.98 14.69
C LEU A 615 1.51 28.09 14.97
N SER A 616 2.76 27.88 14.57
CA SER A 616 3.85 28.85 14.77
C SER A 616 4.12 29.69 13.52
N ALA A 617 3.39 29.45 12.43
CA ALA A 617 3.55 30.18 11.18
C ALA A 617 3.12 31.66 11.36
N PRO A 618 3.99 32.66 11.09
CA PRO A 618 3.68 34.06 11.37
C PRO A 618 2.43 34.60 10.65
N PHE A 619 2.13 34.06 9.47
CA PHE A 619 0.98 34.51 8.67
C PHE A 619 -0.38 34.11 9.24
N LEU A 620 -0.44 33.18 10.20
CA LEU A 620 -1.70 32.84 10.86
C LEU A 620 -2.16 33.94 11.82
N GLY A 621 -1.29 34.88 12.22
CA GLY A 621 -1.61 35.96 13.14
C GLY A 621 -2.85 36.76 12.71
N THR A 622 -3.74 37.08 13.66
CA THR A 622 -5.05 37.70 13.36
C THR A 622 -5.06 39.22 13.46
N ALA A 623 -3.97 39.82 13.94
CA ALA A 623 -3.82 41.27 14.04
C ALA A 623 -3.53 41.90 12.67
N VAL A 624 -3.92 43.16 12.49
CA VAL A 624 -3.63 43.93 11.27
C VAL A 624 -2.71 45.11 11.63
N PRO A 625 -1.54 45.28 10.96
CA PRO A 625 -1.00 44.44 9.88
C PRO A 625 -0.49 43.08 10.37
N PHE A 626 -0.51 42.07 9.49
CA PHE A 626 0.06 40.73 9.69
C PHE A 626 1.23 40.50 8.73
N GLN A 627 1.98 39.41 8.92
CA GLN A 627 3.02 39.00 7.97
C GLN A 627 2.41 38.12 6.87
N PRO A 628 2.32 38.56 5.60
CA PRO A 628 1.64 37.80 4.57
C PRO A 628 2.45 36.60 4.06
N GLN A 629 1.76 35.51 3.71
CA GLN A 629 2.29 34.41 2.92
C GLN A 629 1.34 34.12 1.73
N PRO A 630 1.45 34.89 0.63
CA PRO A 630 0.44 34.91 -0.44
C PRO A 630 0.37 33.62 -1.29
N LEU A 631 1.31 32.70 -1.11
CA LEU A 631 1.32 31.41 -1.79
C LEU A 631 0.35 30.39 -1.16
N VAL A 632 0.09 30.47 0.14
CA VAL A 632 -0.80 29.52 0.85
C VAL A 632 -1.94 30.17 1.62
N ASP A 633 -1.97 31.51 1.74
CA ASP A 633 -3.04 32.25 2.39
C ASP A 633 -3.65 33.31 1.47
N TRP A 634 -4.96 33.53 1.60
CA TRP A 634 -5.72 34.53 0.86
C TRP A 634 -5.53 35.96 1.38
N GLY A 635 -5.03 36.13 2.62
CA GLY A 635 -4.84 37.45 3.23
C GLY A 635 -6.15 38.20 3.48
N LEU A 636 -7.20 37.49 3.87
CA LEU A 636 -8.54 38.06 4.07
C LEU A 636 -8.56 38.94 5.32
N VAL A 637 -9.18 40.11 5.21
CA VAL A 637 -9.33 41.05 6.33
C VAL A 637 -10.80 41.43 6.49
N SER A 638 -11.30 41.35 7.72
CA SER A 638 -12.67 41.75 8.03
C SER A 638 -12.88 43.26 7.94
N THR A 639 -14.15 43.68 7.88
CA THR A 639 -14.55 45.02 8.30
C THR A 639 -14.22 45.24 9.78
N VAL A 640 -14.28 46.49 10.24
CA VAL A 640 -14.15 46.82 11.67
C VAL A 640 -15.21 46.08 12.48
N GLN A 641 -14.78 45.30 13.48
CA GLN A 641 -15.65 44.48 14.31
C GLN A 641 -15.91 45.17 15.66
N ALA A 642 -17.13 45.66 15.86
CA ALA A 642 -17.53 46.29 17.12
C ALA A 642 -17.36 45.35 18.32
N GLY A 643 -17.78 44.08 18.18
CA GLY A 643 -17.60 43.06 19.22
C GLY A 643 -16.18 42.53 19.37
N ALA A 644 -15.22 43.04 18.60
CA ALA A 644 -13.79 42.80 18.79
C ALA A 644 -13.03 44.11 19.15
N GLY A 645 -13.70 45.04 19.84
CA GLY A 645 -13.07 46.29 20.30
C GLY A 645 -12.72 47.25 19.16
N GLY A 646 -13.42 47.17 18.03
CA GLY A 646 -13.14 48.02 16.85
C GLY A 646 -11.94 47.54 16.02
N ARG A 647 -11.45 46.31 16.23
CA ARG A 647 -10.37 45.74 15.44
C ARG A 647 -10.87 45.26 14.07
N GLN A 648 -9.99 45.34 13.07
CA GLN A 648 -10.07 44.48 11.90
C GLN A 648 -9.32 43.19 12.19
N ILE A 649 -9.83 42.09 11.66
CA ILE A 649 -9.31 40.75 11.92
C ILE A 649 -8.77 40.18 10.62
N HIS A 650 -7.50 39.78 10.61
CA HIS A 650 -6.96 38.92 9.58
C HIS A 650 -7.52 37.50 9.78
N TYR A 651 -8.05 36.90 8.71
CA TYR A 651 -8.66 35.58 8.72
C TYR A 651 -7.96 34.67 7.72
N ALA A 652 -6.96 33.92 8.21
CA ALA A 652 -6.23 33.00 7.36
C ALA A 652 -7.16 31.96 6.73
N GLN A 653 -7.07 31.79 5.41
CA GLN A 653 -7.79 30.77 4.67
C GLN A 653 -6.84 30.12 3.67
N GLY A 654 -6.78 28.78 3.66
CA GLY A 654 -5.90 28.04 2.76
C GLY A 654 -6.17 28.35 1.28
N LYS A 655 -5.14 28.89 0.62
CA LYS A 655 -5.02 29.09 -0.83
C LYS A 655 -3.98 28.10 -1.36
N THR A 656 -4.30 26.82 -1.30
CA THR A 656 -3.40 25.71 -1.63
C THR A 656 -4.21 24.43 -1.79
N LEU A 657 -3.69 23.44 -2.50
CA LEU A 657 -4.26 22.10 -2.51
C LEU A 657 -4.35 21.58 -1.07
N GLY A 658 -5.53 21.10 -0.69
CA GLY A 658 -5.87 20.76 0.68
C GLY A 658 -6.64 21.85 1.43
N GLY A 659 -6.59 23.10 0.96
CA GLY A 659 -7.28 24.25 1.56
C GLY A 659 -7.04 24.36 3.07
N GLY A 660 -8.12 24.47 3.85
CA GLY A 660 -8.02 24.53 5.32
C GLY A 660 -7.35 23.31 5.96
N SER A 661 -7.50 22.10 5.39
CA SER A 661 -6.85 20.89 5.93
C SER A 661 -5.32 20.91 5.81
N ALA A 662 -4.76 21.75 4.93
CA ALA A 662 -3.32 21.94 4.79
C ALA A 662 -2.72 22.90 5.84
N LEU A 663 -3.55 23.68 6.53
CA LEU A 663 -3.10 24.73 7.47
C LEU A 663 -3.66 24.58 8.89
N ASN A 664 -4.68 23.74 9.10
CA ASN A 664 -5.37 23.63 10.40
C ASN A 664 -4.48 23.08 11.53
N SER A 665 -5.01 23.07 12.75
CA SER A 665 -4.37 22.45 13.92
C SER A 665 -4.49 20.91 13.98
N MET A 666 -4.92 20.26 12.90
CA MET A 666 -5.10 18.80 12.74
C MET A 666 -6.08 18.09 13.70
N ALA A 667 -6.51 18.72 14.78
CA ALA A 667 -7.47 18.23 15.77
C ALA A 667 -8.74 17.63 15.15
N PHE A 668 -9.03 16.35 15.43
CA PHE A 668 -10.08 15.58 14.77
C PHE A 668 -11.12 15.02 15.76
N HIS A 669 -12.35 15.52 15.66
CA HIS A 669 -13.51 14.96 16.36
C HIS A 669 -14.80 15.24 15.58
N ARG A 670 -15.94 14.73 16.05
CA ARG A 670 -17.27 14.90 15.41
C ARG A 670 -18.20 15.69 16.34
N ALA A 671 -19.24 16.30 15.78
CA ALA A 671 -20.25 17.01 16.57
C ALA A 671 -21.25 16.05 17.23
N THR A 672 -22.24 16.58 17.97
CA THR A 672 -23.16 15.76 18.77
C THR A 672 -24.30 15.16 17.96
N ASN A 673 -24.94 14.13 18.50
CA ASN A 673 -26.14 13.55 17.89
C ASN A 673 -27.24 14.60 17.67
N GLY A 674 -27.47 15.47 18.67
CA GLY A 674 -28.42 16.56 18.57
C GLY A 674 -28.06 17.60 17.49
N THR A 675 -26.77 17.85 17.25
CA THR A 675 -26.33 18.72 16.14
C THR A 675 -26.84 18.20 14.79
N TYR A 676 -26.60 16.92 14.51
CA TYR A 676 -26.97 16.34 13.22
C TYR A 676 -28.48 16.08 13.11
N GLN A 677 -29.18 15.83 14.22
CA GLN A 677 -30.65 15.82 14.22
C GLN A 677 -31.21 17.20 13.84
N ARG A 678 -30.68 18.28 14.44
CA ARG A 678 -31.09 19.64 14.09
C ARG A 678 -30.84 19.94 12.61
N TRP A 679 -29.72 19.47 12.05
CA TRP A 679 -29.46 19.60 10.61
C TRP A 679 -30.56 18.90 9.81
N ALA A 680 -30.83 17.63 10.09
CA ALA A 680 -31.88 16.85 9.44
C ALA A 680 -33.24 17.55 9.46
N ASP A 681 -33.62 18.12 10.60
CA ASP A 681 -34.89 18.84 10.77
C ASP A 681 -34.98 20.09 9.89
N ILE A 682 -33.90 20.89 9.83
CA ILE A 682 -33.82 22.12 9.02
C ILE A 682 -34.00 21.79 7.54
N VAL A 683 -33.30 20.78 7.05
CA VAL A 683 -33.30 20.44 5.62
C VAL A 683 -34.47 19.52 5.24
N GLY A 684 -35.11 18.88 6.23
CA GLY A 684 -36.20 17.92 6.02
C GLY A 684 -35.72 16.58 5.45
N ASP A 685 -34.54 16.13 5.86
CA ASP A 685 -33.91 14.90 5.35
C ASP A 685 -33.21 14.15 6.48
N ASP A 686 -33.83 13.06 6.94
CA ASP A 686 -33.32 12.20 8.01
C ASP A 686 -31.99 11.51 7.66
N SER A 687 -31.57 11.54 6.40
CA SER A 687 -30.24 11.07 6.01
C SER A 687 -29.10 11.95 6.53
N TYR A 688 -29.41 13.08 7.17
CA TYR A 688 -28.49 13.94 7.93
C TYR A 688 -28.42 13.65 9.42
N THR A 689 -29.17 12.68 9.96
CA THR A 689 -29.01 12.26 11.36
C THR A 689 -27.65 11.59 11.59
N PHE A 690 -27.07 11.67 12.80
CA PHE A 690 -25.72 11.14 13.08
C PHE A 690 -25.58 9.67 12.68
N ALA A 691 -26.58 8.84 13.00
CA ALA A 691 -26.56 7.42 12.66
C ALA A 691 -26.49 7.18 11.14
N ASN A 692 -27.21 7.98 10.35
CA ASN A 692 -27.21 7.89 8.88
C ASN A 692 -25.97 8.52 8.24
N LEU A 693 -25.31 9.45 8.93
CA LEU A 693 -24.05 10.06 8.51
C LEU A 693 -22.82 9.24 8.91
N LEU A 694 -22.92 8.40 9.95
CA LEU A 694 -21.81 7.60 10.47
C LEU A 694 -21.09 6.76 9.40
N PRO A 695 -21.76 6.12 8.42
CA PRO A 695 -21.07 5.44 7.33
C PRO A 695 -20.13 6.35 6.53
N TYR A 696 -20.54 7.58 6.24
CA TYR A 696 -19.71 8.55 5.51
C TYR A 696 -18.55 9.08 6.37
N PHE A 697 -18.78 9.32 7.66
CA PHE A 697 -17.70 9.62 8.61
C PHE A 697 -16.64 8.51 8.69
N LYS A 698 -17.06 7.25 8.63
CA LYS A 698 -16.16 6.08 8.65
C LYS A 698 -15.38 5.93 7.36
N LYS A 699 -15.98 6.29 6.23
CA LYS A 699 -15.41 6.09 4.89
C LYS A 699 -14.19 6.95 4.60
N SER A 700 -14.10 8.15 5.20
CA SER A 700 -12.98 9.06 4.94
C SER A 700 -11.68 8.69 5.66
N VAL A 701 -11.74 7.92 6.75
CA VAL A 701 -10.67 7.88 7.76
C VAL A 701 -10.12 6.48 8.02
N GLN A 702 -8.79 6.38 8.07
CA GLN A 702 -8.06 5.30 8.73
C GLN A 702 -7.62 5.75 10.12
N LEU A 703 -8.19 5.16 11.17
CA LEU A 703 -7.74 5.39 12.54
C LEU A 703 -6.55 4.47 12.86
N THR A 704 -5.48 5.04 13.40
CA THR A 704 -4.37 4.29 14.01
C THR A 704 -4.36 4.54 15.51
N PRO A 705 -4.44 3.48 16.35
CA PRO A 705 -4.32 3.59 17.80
C PRO A 705 -3.03 4.33 18.23
N PRO A 706 -3.00 4.95 19.43
CA PRO A 706 -1.83 5.66 19.91
C PRO A 706 -0.59 4.75 20.00
N ASN A 707 0.56 5.23 19.56
CA ASN A 707 1.83 4.55 19.82
C ASN A 707 2.29 4.86 21.25
N LEU A 708 2.02 3.93 22.18
CA LEU A 708 2.32 4.11 23.60
C LEU A 708 3.83 4.19 23.87
N THR A 709 4.66 3.51 23.08
CA THR A 709 6.12 3.55 23.20
C THR A 709 6.66 4.94 22.84
N LYS A 710 6.19 5.55 21.74
CA LYS A 710 6.61 6.89 21.34
C LYS A 710 6.08 7.96 22.30
N ARG A 711 4.79 7.88 22.68
CA ARG A 711 4.14 8.84 23.59
C ARG A 711 4.77 8.85 24.99
N ASN A 712 5.25 7.70 25.45
CA ASN A 712 6.01 7.50 26.70
C ASN A 712 5.49 8.29 27.92
N THR A 713 4.16 8.41 28.05
CA THR A 713 3.52 9.21 29.11
C THR A 713 2.39 8.41 29.75
N PRO A 714 2.63 7.69 30.87
CA PRO A 714 1.62 6.86 31.53
C PRO A 714 0.37 7.63 31.98
N ASN A 715 0.51 8.94 32.24
CA ASN A 715 -0.56 9.79 32.74
C ASN A 715 -1.47 10.37 31.64
N ALA A 716 -1.22 10.05 30.37
CA ALA A 716 -1.94 10.57 29.20
C ALA A 716 -2.59 9.43 28.41
N THR A 717 -3.43 8.64 29.10
CA THR A 717 -4.14 7.51 28.50
C THR A 717 -5.29 8.02 27.63
N THR A 718 -5.32 7.59 26.37
CA THR A 718 -6.38 7.91 25.42
C THR A 718 -7.48 6.86 25.52
N VAL A 719 -8.73 7.29 25.69
CA VAL A 719 -9.91 6.42 25.65
C VAL A 719 -10.70 6.77 24.40
N TYR A 720 -11.16 5.76 23.65
CA TYR A 720 -11.96 5.94 22.44
C TYR A 720 -12.80 4.70 22.13
N ASP A 721 -13.90 4.92 21.41
CA ASP A 721 -14.72 3.86 20.85
C ASP A 721 -14.24 3.50 19.43
N PRO A 722 -13.64 2.32 19.20
CA PRO A 722 -13.20 1.92 17.87
C PRO A 722 -14.36 1.62 16.92
N SER A 723 -15.57 1.37 17.43
CA SER A 723 -16.73 0.96 16.61
C SER A 723 -17.27 2.09 15.72
N VAL A 724 -16.94 3.35 16.03
CA VAL A 724 -17.32 4.52 15.23
C VAL A 724 -16.30 4.85 14.12
N PHE A 725 -15.32 3.98 13.89
CA PHE A 725 -14.40 4.00 12.76
C PHE A 725 -14.55 2.74 11.90
N SER A 726 -14.06 2.76 10.66
CA SER A 726 -14.04 1.56 9.81
C SER A 726 -12.81 0.71 10.14
N LYS A 727 -12.95 -0.62 10.07
CA LYS A 727 -11.80 -1.55 10.11
C LYS A 727 -11.01 -1.54 8.80
N SER A 728 -11.68 -1.28 7.67
CA SER A 728 -11.05 -1.22 6.34
C SER A 728 -10.30 0.09 6.08
N GLY A 729 -10.56 1.11 6.91
CA GLY A 729 -10.00 2.45 6.73
C GLY A 729 -10.57 3.26 5.59
N GLY A 730 -10.08 4.49 5.52
CA GLY A 730 -10.21 5.43 4.41
C GLY A 730 -8.91 6.21 4.24
N PRO A 731 -8.77 7.06 3.21
CA PRO A 731 -7.47 7.64 2.85
C PRO A 731 -6.86 8.55 3.92
N LEU A 732 -7.70 9.29 4.65
CA LEU A 732 -7.25 10.26 5.67
C LEU A 732 -6.68 9.54 6.90
N GLN A 733 -5.42 9.80 7.23
CA GLN A 733 -4.77 9.23 8.41
C GLN A 733 -5.19 10.02 9.64
N VAL A 734 -5.72 9.31 10.63
CA VAL A 734 -6.08 9.88 11.93
C VAL A 734 -5.39 9.06 13.01
N SER A 735 -4.57 9.70 13.83
CA SER A 735 -3.85 9.08 14.94
C SER A 735 -3.71 10.05 16.10
N TRP A 736 -3.24 9.58 17.25
CA TRP A 736 -2.80 10.50 18.30
C TRP A 736 -1.36 10.92 18.05
N GLY A 737 -1.02 12.15 18.43
CA GLY A 737 0.37 12.62 18.40
C GLY A 737 1.32 11.67 19.12
N ASN A 738 2.54 11.52 18.60
CA ASN A 738 3.55 10.63 19.16
C ASN A 738 4.24 11.19 20.42
N TRP A 739 3.83 12.36 20.91
CA TRP A 739 4.34 13.00 22.11
C TRP A 739 3.21 13.71 22.88
N VAL A 740 3.44 14.01 24.16
CA VAL A 740 2.46 14.69 25.03
C VAL A 740 3.13 15.89 25.67
N ASP A 741 2.52 17.07 25.49
CA ASP A 741 2.97 18.29 26.13
C ASP A 741 2.77 18.22 27.66
N PRO A 742 3.82 18.35 28.48
CA PRO A 742 3.71 18.21 29.93
C PRO A 742 2.57 19.02 30.58
N PRO A 743 2.32 20.30 30.21
CA PRO A 743 1.20 21.07 30.75
C PRO A 743 -0.17 20.42 30.53
N PHE A 744 -0.36 19.66 29.45
CA PHE A 744 -1.67 19.08 29.13
C PHE A 744 -2.08 18.00 30.12
N THR A 745 -1.12 17.28 30.71
CA THR A 745 -1.41 16.33 31.80
C THR A 745 -1.91 17.02 33.07
N TRP A 746 -1.52 18.28 33.29
CA TRP A 746 -2.05 19.10 34.37
C TRP A 746 -3.41 19.70 34.02
N PHE A 747 -3.62 20.12 32.77
CA PHE A 747 -4.94 20.55 32.32
C PHE A 747 -5.98 19.43 32.40
N GLN A 748 -5.59 18.17 32.20
CA GLN A 748 -6.46 17.03 32.50
C GLN A 748 -6.90 17.00 33.96
N LYS A 749 -5.98 17.25 34.91
CA LYS A 749 -6.34 17.35 36.34
C LYS A 749 -7.24 18.55 36.58
N ALA A 750 -6.97 19.66 35.91
CA ALA A 750 -7.74 20.89 36.06
C ALA A 750 -9.20 20.73 35.62
N PHE A 751 -9.41 20.18 34.41
CA PHE A 751 -10.76 19.89 33.90
C PHE A 751 -11.47 18.87 34.78
N LYS A 752 -10.79 17.81 35.23
CA LYS A 752 -11.39 16.85 36.17
C LYS A 752 -11.82 17.52 37.49
N ALA A 753 -11.00 18.40 38.05
CA ALA A 753 -11.28 19.09 39.31
C ALA A 753 -12.49 20.02 39.22
N ILE A 754 -12.74 20.59 38.03
CA ILE A 754 -13.92 21.42 37.81
C ILE A 754 -15.17 20.62 37.42
N GLY A 755 -15.08 19.31 37.20
CA GLY A 755 -16.23 18.45 36.91
C GLY A 755 -16.34 17.99 35.45
N LEU A 756 -15.25 18.07 34.68
CA LEU A 756 -15.14 17.58 33.31
C LEU A 756 -14.22 16.35 33.28
N PRO A 757 -14.74 15.15 33.57
CA PRO A 757 -13.94 13.91 33.53
C PRO A 757 -13.52 13.55 32.10
N ILE A 758 -12.58 12.60 31.97
CA ILE A 758 -12.21 12.05 30.66
C ILE A 758 -13.42 11.34 30.03
N SER A 759 -13.71 11.64 28.77
CA SER A 759 -14.77 10.96 28.01
C SER A 759 -14.49 9.46 27.93
N PRO A 760 -15.47 8.60 28.26
CA PRO A 760 -15.30 7.15 28.15
C PRO A 760 -15.29 6.65 26.71
N VAL A 761 -15.62 7.50 25.73
CA VAL A 761 -15.75 7.13 24.30
C VAL A 761 -15.05 8.11 23.35
N ASN A 762 -14.28 9.07 23.88
CA ASN A 762 -13.74 10.22 23.13
C ASN A 762 -14.85 11.13 22.57
N PHE A 763 -14.53 11.94 21.56
CA PHE A 763 -15.41 12.93 20.92
C PHE A 763 -15.83 12.55 19.49
N ASN A 764 -15.66 11.28 19.11
CA ASN A 764 -16.02 10.78 17.77
C ASN A 764 -17.32 9.95 17.73
N SER A 765 -17.95 9.72 18.89
CA SER A 765 -19.19 8.93 19.03
C SER A 765 -20.46 9.77 19.15
N GLY A 766 -20.43 11.05 18.77
CA GLY A 766 -21.59 11.94 18.87
C GLY A 766 -21.85 12.50 20.27
N VAL A 767 -20.87 12.41 21.17
CA VAL A 767 -20.95 12.88 22.57
C VAL A 767 -19.77 13.81 22.84
N LEU A 768 -20.06 15.07 23.19
CA LEU A 768 -19.06 16.10 23.51
C LEU A 768 -19.23 16.63 24.93
N SER A 769 -20.41 17.18 25.22
CA SER A 769 -20.65 18.00 26.41
C SER A 769 -20.47 17.25 27.72
N GLY A 770 -19.79 17.90 28.67
CA GLY A 770 -19.55 17.41 30.03
C GLY A 770 -18.24 16.63 30.20
N TYR A 771 -17.37 16.59 29.20
CA TYR A 771 -16.16 15.77 29.22
C TYR A 771 -14.93 16.52 28.68
N ALA A 772 -13.75 16.01 29.03
CA ALA A 772 -12.46 16.30 28.41
C ALA A 772 -11.94 15.07 27.67
N ALA A 773 -11.09 15.23 26.65
CA ALA A 773 -10.50 14.08 25.96
C ALA A 773 -9.14 14.40 25.33
N TRP A 774 -8.29 13.37 25.29
CA TRP A 774 -7.17 13.33 24.36
C TRP A 774 -7.71 13.00 22.97
N ILE A 775 -7.83 13.99 22.10
CA ILE A 775 -8.40 13.80 20.77
C ILE A 775 -7.36 13.25 19.80
N PRO A 776 -7.79 12.44 18.82
CA PRO A 776 -6.92 12.13 17.70
C PRO A 776 -6.82 13.35 16.77
N SER A 777 -5.87 13.25 15.86
CA SER A 777 -5.48 14.29 14.93
C SER A 777 -5.20 13.71 13.55
N THR A 778 -5.30 14.57 12.54
CA THR A 778 -5.00 14.23 11.14
C THR A 778 -3.49 14.23 10.89
N ILE A 779 -2.79 13.30 11.53
CA ILE A 779 -1.33 13.08 11.46
C ILE A 779 -1.10 11.66 10.94
N SER A 780 -0.13 11.51 10.05
CA SER A 780 0.35 10.20 9.61
C SER A 780 1.13 9.51 10.74
N PRO A 781 0.74 8.29 11.15
CA PRO A 781 1.36 7.61 12.30
C PRO A 781 2.80 7.14 12.05
N SER A 782 3.19 6.94 10.79
CA SER A 782 4.50 6.39 10.41
C SER A 782 5.62 7.42 10.54
N ASP A 783 5.40 8.62 10.02
CA ASP A 783 6.40 9.67 9.83
C ASP A 783 6.03 10.99 10.55
N ALA A 784 4.87 11.02 11.24
CA ALA A 784 4.38 12.16 12.00
C ALA A 784 4.26 13.45 11.18
N THR A 785 3.86 13.34 9.92
CA THR A 785 3.54 14.48 9.04
C THR A 785 2.03 14.72 8.98
N ARG A 786 1.63 15.93 8.58
CA ARG A 786 0.20 16.28 8.38
C ARG A 786 -0.47 15.37 7.33
N SER A 787 -1.65 14.87 7.68
CA SER A 787 -2.57 14.21 6.75
C SER A 787 -3.68 15.17 6.32
N SER A 788 -3.57 15.73 5.12
CA SER A 788 -4.55 16.66 4.54
C SER A 788 -5.39 15.96 3.47
N SER A 789 -6.40 16.65 2.93
CA SER A 789 -7.15 16.10 1.79
C SER A 789 -6.26 15.91 0.56
N GLN A 790 -5.23 16.76 0.37
CA GLN A 790 -4.27 16.57 -0.71
C GLN A 790 -3.32 15.40 -0.43
N SER A 791 -2.72 15.30 0.77
CA SER A 791 -1.74 14.24 1.05
C SER A 791 -2.38 12.86 1.22
N SER A 792 -3.70 12.82 1.35
CA SER A 792 -4.48 11.59 1.49
C SER A 792 -5.25 11.25 0.22
N PHE A 793 -6.27 12.05 -0.11
CA PHE A 793 -7.18 11.74 -1.21
C PHE A 793 -6.56 12.06 -2.57
N LEU A 794 -5.94 13.25 -2.73
CA LEU A 794 -5.34 13.61 -4.02
C LEU A 794 -4.12 12.75 -4.35
N THR A 795 -3.26 12.48 -3.38
CA THR A 795 -2.09 11.62 -3.58
C THR A 795 -2.50 10.23 -4.07
N GLN A 796 -3.61 9.69 -3.55
CA GLN A 796 -4.16 8.42 -4.04
C GLN A 796 -4.82 8.56 -5.42
N SER A 797 -5.57 9.65 -5.67
CA SER A 797 -6.43 9.77 -6.85
C SER A 797 -5.78 10.44 -8.07
N ILE A 798 -4.65 11.13 -7.91
CA ILE A 798 -3.92 11.78 -9.02
C ILE A 798 -3.45 10.77 -10.07
N GLU A 799 -3.30 9.51 -9.65
CA GLU A 799 -2.97 8.39 -10.51
C GLU A 799 -4.12 7.96 -11.42
N TYR A 800 -5.36 8.37 -11.11
CA TYR A 800 -6.51 8.08 -11.95
C TYR A 800 -6.44 8.86 -13.27
N PRO A 801 -6.56 8.19 -14.43
CA PRO A 801 -6.40 8.82 -15.74
C PRO A 801 -7.50 9.85 -16.06
N ASN A 802 -8.63 9.80 -15.34
CA ASN A 802 -9.80 10.65 -15.52
C ASN A 802 -9.86 11.86 -14.58
N LEU A 803 -8.90 12.07 -13.67
CA LEU A 803 -8.84 13.25 -12.80
C LEU A 803 -7.75 14.24 -13.25
N VAL A 804 -8.07 15.50 -13.47
CA VAL A 804 -7.09 16.55 -13.83
C VAL A 804 -7.11 17.68 -12.83
N VAL A 805 -5.94 18.17 -12.42
CA VAL A 805 -5.79 19.28 -11.48
C VAL A 805 -5.16 20.49 -12.18
N TYR A 806 -5.83 21.64 -12.09
CA TYR A 806 -5.28 22.93 -12.50
C TYR A 806 -4.87 23.69 -11.24
N THR A 807 -3.57 23.75 -10.96
CA THR A 807 -3.00 24.52 -9.83
C THR A 807 -2.69 25.95 -10.26
N GLN A 808 -2.59 26.87 -9.29
CA GLN A 808 -2.37 28.30 -9.55
C GLN A 808 -3.40 28.88 -10.53
N ALA A 809 -4.62 28.34 -10.48
CA ALA A 809 -5.71 28.61 -11.40
C ALA A 809 -6.90 29.17 -10.62
N ARG A 810 -7.13 30.48 -10.73
CA ARG A 810 -8.21 31.17 -10.02
C ARG A 810 -9.47 31.14 -10.87
N ALA A 811 -10.56 30.61 -10.32
CA ALA A 811 -11.88 30.78 -10.93
C ALA A 811 -12.33 32.25 -10.85
N ASN A 812 -12.84 32.79 -11.96
CA ASN A 812 -13.38 34.15 -12.05
C ASN A 812 -14.89 34.16 -11.84
N ARG A 813 -15.60 33.25 -12.52
CA ARG A 813 -17.05 33.07 -12.47
C ARG A 813 -17.45 31.76 -13.13
N ILE A 814 -18.62 31.27 -12.75
CA ILE A 814 -19.32 30.17 -13.39
C ILE A 814 -20.03 30.71 -14.63
N LEU A 815 -19.99 29.93 -15.72
CA LEU A 815 -20.60 30.27 -17.00
C LEU A 815 -21.94 29.53 -17.14
N PHE A 816 -22.96 30.23 -17.64
CA PHE A 816 -24.32 29.69 -17.78
C PHE A 816 -24.80 29.70 -19.23
N ASN A 817 -25.55 28.66 -19.60
CA ASN A 817 -26.44 28.64 -20.76
C ASN A 817 -27.88 28.69 -20.24
N GLY A 818 -28.52 29.87 -20.31
CA GLY A 818 -29.75 30.11 -19.58
C GLY A 818 -29.53 29.99 -18.07
N THR A 819 -30.16 29.02 -17.42
CA THR A 819 -29.99 28.71 -15.98
C THR A 819 -29.16 27.44 -15.72
N VAL A 820 -28.56 26.84 -16.76
CA VAL A 820 -27.73 25.64 -16.64
C VAL A 820 -26.26 26.03 -16.58
N ALA A 821 -25.56 25.64 -15.51
CA ALA A 821 -24.11 25.84 -15.40
C ALA A 821 -23.39 24.97 -16.44
N SER A 822 -22.48 25.59 -17.19
CA SER A 822 -21.84 25.01 -18.39
C SER A 822 -20.31 24.96 -18.31
N GLY A 823 -19.72 25.62 -17.33
CA GLY A 823 -18.28 25.68 -17.16
C GLY A 823 -17.84 26.82 -16.26
N VAL A 824 -16.54 27.07 -16.25
CA VAL A 824 -15.89 28.06 -15.39
C VAL A 824 -14.90 28.86 -16.20
N SER A 825 -14.95 30.19 -16.05
CA SER A 825 -13.88 31.07 -16.52
C SER A 825 -12.74 31.06 -15.51
N VAL A 826 -11.52 30.79 -15.97
CA VAL A 826 -10.34 30.58 -15.13
C VAL A 826 -9.21 31.51 -15.56
N ALA A 827 -8.40 31.97 -14.61
CA ALA A 827 -7.20 32.76 -14.85
C ALA A 827 -5.97 32.16 -14.13
N THR A 828 -4.86 32.04 -14.84
CA THR A 828 -3.54 31.67 -14.29
C THR A 828 -2.52 32.70 -14.75
N GLN A 829 -1.89 33.42 -13.81
CA GLN A 829 -0.82 34.39 -14.10
C GLN A 829 -1.16 35.37 -15.26
N GLY A 830 -2.41 35.85 -15.30
CA GLY A 830 -2.91 36.78 -16.34
C GLY A 830 -3.41 36.12 -17.62
N VAL A 831 -3.27 34.80 -17.78
CA VAL A 831 -3.82 34.02 -18.91
C VAL A 831 -5.22 33.53 -18.57
N ASN A 832 -6.20 33.86 -19.42
CA ASN A 832 -7.59 33.43 -19.26
C ASN A 832 -7.92 32.24 -20.19
N PHE A 833 -8.70 31.29 -19.68
CA PHE A 833 -9.20 30.14 -20.42
C PHE A 833 -10.49 29.61 -19.77
N THR A 834 -11.16 28.69 -20.44
CA THR A 834 -12.44 28.12 -20.03
C THR A 834 -12.33 26.62 -19.77
N ILE A 835 -12.85 26.19 -18.63
CA ILE A 835 -13.02 24.77 -18.31
C ILE A 835 -14.51 24.44 -18.31
N SER A 836 -14.98 23.75 -19.34
CA SER A 836 -16.39 23.40 -19.53
C SER A 836 -16.78 22.15 -18.74
N ALA A 837 -18.00 22.13 -18.22
CA ALA A 837 -18.60 20.99 -17.55
C ALA A 837 -19.76 20.42 -18.39
N ARG A 838 -19.75 19.10 -18.64
CA ARG A 838 -20.83 18.41 -19.38
C ARG A 838 -21.99 18.00 -18.49
N LYS A 839 -21.73 17.78 -17.19
CA LYS A 839 -22.75 17.37 -16.21
C LYS A 839 -22.95 18.43 -15.15
N GLU A 840 -21.95 18.67 -14.31
CA GLU A 840 -22.10 19.59 -13.19
C GLU A 840 -20.81 20.38 -12.90
N VAL A 841 -21.00 21.63 -12.50
CA VAL A 841 -20.01 22.43 -11.79
C VAL A 841 -20.24 22.28 -10.29
N ILE A 842 -19.18 22.06 -9.52
CA ILE A 842 -19.25 21.88 -8.07
C ILE A 842 -18.34 22.93 -7.42
N LEU A 843 -18.93 23.85 -6.67
CA LEU A 843 -18.24 24.93 -6.01
C LEU A 843 -17.83 24.52 -4.58
N SER A 844 -16.54 24.50 -4.31
CA SER A 844 -15.90 24.10 -3.05
C SER A 844 -14.83 25.12 -2.62
N ALA A 845 -15.06 26.41 -2.87
CA ALA A 845 -14.11 27.50 -2.62
C ALA A 845 -14.06 27.96 -1.14
N GLY A 846 -14.92 27.38 -0.29
CA GLY A 846 -14.97 27.67 1.14
C GLY A 846 -15.81 28.89 1.50
N VAL A 847 -15.95 29.12 2.80
CA VAL A 847 -16.97 30.02 3.39
C VAL A 847 -16.95 31.46 2.87
N PHE A 848 -15.80 32.02 2.51
CA PHE A 848 -15.72 33.40 2.01
C PHE A 848 -15.80 33.50 0.48
N HIS A 849 -15.18 32.55 -0.24
CA HIS A 849 -15.07 32.62 -1.70
C HIS A 849 -16.22 31.93 -2.44
N SER A 850 -16.88 30.93 -1.86
CA SER A 850 -18.09 30.33 -2.45
C SER A 850 -19.24 31.33 -2.63
N PRO A 851 -19.67 32.12 -1.61
CA PRO A 851 -20.69 33.14 -1.82
C PRO A 851 -20.22 34.26 -2.77
N GLN A 852 -18.93 34.63 -2.72
CA GLN A 852 -18.35 35.59 -3.67
C GLN A 852 -18.49 35.11 -5.12
N LEU A 853 -18.08 33.87 -5.41
CA LEU A 853 -18.14 33.31 -6.76
C LEU A 853 -19.59 33.13 -7.25
N LEU A 854 -20.53 32.77 -6.38
CA LEU A 854 -21.95 32.78 -6.74
C LEU A 854 -22.40 34.18 -7.18
N MET A 855 -22.08 35.22 -6.39
CA MET A 855 -22.46 36.60 -6.72
C MET A 855 -21.81 37.07 -8.03
N LEU A 856 -20.52 36.81 -8.24
CA LEU A 856 -19.80 37.13 -9.47
C LEU A 856 -20.35 36.39 -10.71
N SER A 857 -21.08 35.30 -10.49
CA SER A 857 -21.73 34.49 -11.53
C SER A 857 -23.21 34.84 -11.73
N GLY A 858 -23.72 35.90 -11.08
CA GLY A 858 -25.11 36.33 -11.20
C GLY A 858 -26.09 35.62 -10.28
N ILE A 859 -25.61 34.93 -9.23
CA ILE A 859 -26.44 34.25 -8.23
C ILE A 859 -26.24 34.92 -6.87
N GLY A 860 -27.25 35.59 -6.35
CA GLY A 860 -27.17 36.26 -5.06
C GLY A 860 -28.17 37.41 -4.92
N PRO A 861 -28.04 38.28 -3.90
CA PRO A 861 -28.98 39.36 -3.67
C PRO A 861 -29.04 40.32 -4.86
N SER A 862 -30.21 40.46 -5.49
CA SER A 862 -30.43 41.29 -6.69
C SER A 862 -29.93 42.74 -6.54
N THR A 863 -30.06 43.33 -5.34
CA THR A 863 -29.56 44.68 -5.04
C THR A 863 -28.03 44.78 -5.10
N THR A 864 -27.32 43.76 -4.62
CA THR A 864 -25.86 43.67 -4.70
C THR A 864 -25.41 43.45 -6.15
N LEU A 865 -26.05 42.52 -6.86
CA LEU A 865 -25.70 42.22 -8.25
C LEU A 865 -25.89 43.44 -9.17
N SER A 866 -27.03 44.13 -9.02
CA SER A 866 -27.35 45.34 -9.78
C SER A 866 -26.36 46.48 -9.50
N ARG A 867 -25.89 46.62 -8.25
CA ARG A 867 -24.89 47.63 -7.87
C ARG A 867 -23.59 47.51 -8.66
N TYR A 868 -23.18 46.28 -8.98
CA TYR A 868 -21.94 46.00 -9.71
C TYR A 868 -22.17 45.68 -11.20
N GLY A 869 -23.39 45.88 -11.72
CA GLY A 869 -23.72 45.63 -13.12
C GLY A 869 -23.62 44.15 -13.53
N ILE A 870 -23.78 43.23 -12.58
CA ILE A 870 -23.73 41.79 -12.83
C ILE A 870 -25.12 41.31 -13.25
N PRO A 871 -25.27 40.66 -14.43
CA PRO A 871 -26.54 40.08 -14.85
C PRO A 871 -27.07 39.07 -13.84
N ILE A 872 -28.35 39.18 -13.47
CA ILE A 872 -28.99 38.31 -12.49
C ILE A 872 -29.45 37.03 -13.20
N ILE A 873 -28.88 35.90 -12.80
CA ILE A 873 -29.30 34.55 -13.19
C ILE A 873 -30.31 34.00 -12.18
N SER A 874 -30.06 34.20 -10.88
CA SER A 874 -30.94 33.78 -9.80
C SER A 874 -30.84 34.75 -8.61
N ASP A 875 -31.97 35.32 -8.18
CA ASP A 875 -32.03 36.20 -7.01
C ASP A 875 -32.15 35.35 -5.74
N LEU A 876 -31.00 35.09 -5.11
CA LEU A 876 -30.88 34.35 -3.87
C LEU A 876 -30.35 35.27 -2.77
N SER A 877 -31.25 35.92 -2.04
CA SER A 877 -30.90 36.85 -0.96
C SER A 877 -30.11 36.21 0.20
N GLY A 878 -30.12 34.87 0.31
CA GLY A 878 -29.35 34.12 1.29
C GLY A 878 -27.85 34.02 1.00
N VAL A 879 -27.42 34.23 -0.25
CA VAL A 879 -25.99 34.13 -0.62
C VAL A 879 -25.17 35.16 0.15
N GLY A 880 -24.17 34.68 0.89
CA GLY A 880 -23.29 35.48 1.73
C GLY A 880 -23.89 35.86 3.08
N GLN A 881 -25.12 35.47 3.41
CA GLN A 881 -25.76 35.77 4.69
C GLN A 881 -25.54 34.65 5.70
N ASN A 882 -25.97 34.85 6.96
CA ASN A 882 -25.91 33.84 8.01
C ASN A 882 -24.49 33.29 8.25
N LEU A 883 -23.45 34.13 8.17
CA LEU A 883 -22.10 33.70 8.52
C LEU A 883 -22.07 33.35 10.01
N TRP A 884 -21.86 32.07 10.31
CA TRP A 884 -21.53 31.61 11.65
C TRP A 884 -20.03 31.59 11.81
N ASP A 885 -19.57 31.91 13.02
CA ASP A 885 -18.16 31.75 13.38
C ASP A 885 -18.04 31.54 14.88
N GLN A 886 -16.88 31.03 15.29
CA GLN A 886 -16.55 30.74 16.67
C GLN A 886 -15.36 31.62 17.06
N ILE A 887 -15.53 32.34 18.17
CA ILE A 887 -14.45 33.17 18.72
C ILE A 887 -13.69 32.41 19.79
N ILE A 888 -12.40 32.72 19.95
CA ILE A 888 -11.54 32.14 20.99
C ILE A 888 -10.81 33.23 21.79
N PHE A 889 -10.67 33.03 23.11
CA PHE A 889 -9.94 33.95 24.00
C PHE A 889 -9.21 33.19 25.13
N PRO A 890 -7.96 33.59 25.49
CA PRO A 890 -7.11 32.80 26.40
C PRO A 890 -6.97 33.35 27.83
N VAL A 891 -7.03 32.49 28.86
CA VAL A 891 -6.44 32.82 30.18
C VAL A 891 -5.05 32.22 30.27
N VAL A 892 -4.06 33.05 30.58
CA VAL A 892 -2.62 32.71 30.50
C VAL A 892 -1.94 32.80 31.86
N ARG A 893 -1.12 31.80 32.17
CA ARG A 893 -0.28 31.74 33.37
C ARG A 893 1.16 31.38 33.00
N ALA A 894 2.12 31.96 33.72
CA ALA A 894 3.49 31.46 33.72
C ALA A 894 3.56 30.09 34.40
N MET A 895 4.43 29.22 33.90
CA MET A 895 4.57 27.84 34.37
C MET A 895 5.99 27.55 34.85
N ASP A 896 6.10 26.67 35.85
CA ASP A 896 7.36 26.13 36.37
C ASP A 896 7.66 24.72 35.84
N ILE A 897 7.25 24.45 34.59
CA ILE A 897 7.47 23.18 33.91
C ILE A 897 7.84 23.44 32.44
N PRO A 898 8.70 22.59 31.83
CA PRO A 898 9.03 22.72 30.42
C PRO A 898 7.80 22.57 29.52
N THR A 899 7.75 23.34 28.43
CA THR A 899 6.67 23.30 27.44
C THR A 899 7.16 22.77 26.09
N GLY A 900 6.25 22.21 25.30
CA GLY A 900 6.56 21.78 23.93
C GLY A 900 7.17 22.91 23.09
N ALA A 901 6.64 24.12 23.21
CA ALA A 901 7.18 25.31 22.54
C ALA A 901 8.64 25.58 22.93
N GLU A 902 8.97 25.55 24.22
CA GLU A 902 10.34 25.74 24.72
C GLU A 902 11.29 24.65 24.19
N LEU A 903 10.86 23.39 24.17
CA LEU A 903 11.66 22.28 23.66
C LEU A 903 11.93 22.35 22.14
N ILE A 904 11.06 23.03 21.39
CA ILE A 904 11.20 23.24 19.95
C ILE A 904 12.09 24.44 19.65
N THR A 905 11.90 25.56 20.36
CA THR A 905 12.52 26.84 19.98
C THR A 905 13.85 27.11 20.67
N GLU A 906 14.07 26.61 21.88
CA GLU A 906 15.29 26.93 22.63
C GLU A 906 16.51 26.17 22.08
N PRO A 907 17.63 26.86 21.76
CA PRO A 907 18.82 26.23 21.16
C PRO A 907 19.37 25.04 21.94
N GLN A 908 19.24 25.06 23.27
CA GLN A 908 19.71 23.99 24.16
C GLN A 908 18.96 22.65 23.96
N TYR A 909 17.72 22.67 23.46
CA TYR A 909 16.87 21.47 23.29
C TYR A 909 16.58 21.15 21.83
N SER A 910 16.47 22.17 20.98
CA SER A 910 15.99 22.09 19.60
C SER A 910 16.70 21.03 18.74
N GLN A 911 18.02 20.86 18.90
CA GLN A 911 18.77 19.83 18.15
C GLN A 911 18.32 18.41 18.51
N ASN A 912 18.14 18.11 19.79
CA ASN A 912 17.68 16.80 20.24
C ASN A 912 16.23 16.56 19.82
N THR A 913 15.36 17.57 19.94
CA THR A 913 13.98 17.54 19.47
C THR A 913 13.90 17.22 17.96
N LEU A 914 14.75 17.86 17.16
CA LEU A 914 14.84 17.59 15.73
C LEU A 914 15.31 16.16 15.45
N GLN A 915 16.34 15.67 16.16
CA GLN A 915 16.83 14.30 15.98
C GLN A 915 15.78 13.23 16.36
N GLN A 916 15.00 13.46 17.43
CA GLN A 916 13.87 12.57 17.78
C GLN A 916 12.83 12.49 16.67
N TYR A 917 12.51 13.63 16.05
CA TYR A 917 11.58 13.69 14.94
C TYR A 917 12.14 12.99 13.69
N LEU A 918 13.36 13.34 13.26
CA LEU A 918 13.96 12.79 12.04
C LEU A 918 14.23 11.29 12.13
N ASN A 919 14.70 10.80 13.28
CA ASN A 919 15.11 9.40 13.41
C ASN A 919 13.94 8.47 13.78
N HIS A 920 12.90 9.00 14.45
CA HIS A 920 11.87 8.17 15.08
C HIS A 920 10.43 8.67 14.89
N ALA A 921 10.21 9.79 14.19
CA ALA A 921 8.90 10.46 14.11
C ALA A 921 8.27 10.65 15.50
N ALA A 922 9.09 11.08 16.46
CA ALA A 922 8.74 11.23 17.87
C ALA A 922 9.18 12.60 18.41
N GLY A 923 8.86 12.87 19.67
CA GLY A 923 9.20 14.13 20.34
C GLY A 923 8.28 15.29 19.97
N PRO A 924 8.54 16.51 20.49
CA PRO A 924 7.64 17.65 20.37
C PRO A 924 7.19 18.02 18.94
N LEU A 925 8.05 17.85 17.92
CA LEU A 925 7.69 18.16 16.53
C LEU A 925 6.68 17.18 15.92
N SER A 926 6.54 15.97 16.48
CA SER A 926 5.65 14.91 16.00
C SER A 926 4.19 15.06 16.43
N SER A 927 3.86 16.14 17.13
CA SER A 927 2.55 16.33 17.74
C SER A 927 2.21 17.81 17.81
N GLU A 928 0.93 18.09 17.73
CA GLU A 928 0.31 19.36 18.03
C GLU A 928 -0.73 19.19 19.16
N ASN A 929 -1.44 20.26 19.49
CA ASN A 929 -2.50 20.30 20.48
C ASN A 929 -3.38 19.04 20.46
N GLY A 930 -3.50 18.35 21.59
CA GLY A 930 -4.16 17.04 21.66
C GLY A 930 -5.15 16.87 22.80
N PHE A 931 -5.47 17.92 23.56
CA PHE A 931 -6.32 17.83 24.74
C PHE A 931 -7.33 18.98 24.85
N ILE A 932 -8.62 18.66 24.72
CA ILE A 932 -9.72 19.65 24.74
C ILE A 932 -10.86 19.18 25.66
N ALA A 933 -11.76 20.09 26.03
CA ALA A 933 -12.97 19.78 26.80
C ALA A 933 -14.18 20.57 26.31
N PHE A 934 -15.38 20.04 26.54
CA PHE A 934 -16.63 20.70 26.17
C PHE A 934 -17.58 20.75 27.36
N GLU A 935 -18.27 21.87 27.55
CA GLU A 935 -19.17 22.07 28.68
C GLU A 935 -20.38 22.94 28.29
N LYS A 936 -21.52 22.71 28.93
CA LYS A 936 -22.56 23.73 29.11
C LYS A 936 -22.28 24.48 30.40
N ILE A 937 -22.39 25.81 30.40
CA ILE A 937 -22.06 26.63 31.57
C ILE A 937 -22.80 26.09 32.81
N PRO A 938 -22.07 25.76 33.90
CA PRO A 938 -22.66 25.12 35.07
C PRO A 938 -23.65 26.04 35.77
N GLN A 939 -24.64 25.45 36.45
CA GLN A 939 -25.76 26.19 37.06
C GLN A 939 -25.31 27.32 37.99
N THR A 940 -24.16 27.17 38.66
CA THR A 940 -23.58 28.15 39.58
C THR A 940 -23.16 29.46 38.90
N LEU A 941 -22.79 29.42 37.62
CA LEU A 941 -22.50 30.61 36.81
C LEU A 941 -23.72 31.01 35.97
N ARG A 942 -24.48 30.01 35.51
CA ARG A 942 -25.68 30.17 34.69
C ARG A 942 -26.80 30.94 35.40
N SER A 943 -26.85 30.90 36.73
CA SER A 943 -27.82 31.66 37.54
C SER A 943 -27.72 33.18 37.38
N ASN A 944 -26.60 33.68 36.83
CA ASN A 944 -26.41 35.11 36.54
C ASN A 944 -26.90 35.51 35.14
N PHE A 945 -27.37 34.56 34.33
CA PHE A 945 -27.81 34.85 32.97
C PHE A 945 -29.21 35.46 32.94
N THR A 946 -29.46 36.32 31.96
CA THR A 946 -30.80 36.88 31.73
C THR A 946 -31.76 35.79 31.24
N SER A 947 -33.07 35.96 31.50
CA SER A 947 -34.08 35.03 31.00
C SER A 947 -34.07 34.89 29.47
N ALA A 948 -33.74 35.98 28.76
CA ALA A 948 -33.57 35.96 27.32
C ALA A 948 -32.39 35.06 26.91
N ALA A 949 -31.24 35.20 27.56
CA ALA A 949 -30.08 34.32 27.30
C ALA A 949 -30.35 32.86 27.62
N LEU A 950 -31.11 32.57 28.68
CA LEU A 950 -31.53 31.21 28.99
C LEU A 950 -32.45 30.62 27.91
N SER A 951 -33.39 31.42 27.39
CA SER A 951 -34.29 31.02 26.30
C SER A 951 -33.52 30.78 24.99
N ASP A 952 -32.59 31.68 24.68
CA ASP A 952 -31.68 31.59 23.55
C ASP A 952 -30.89 30.28 23.55
N LEU A 953 -30.25 29.95 24.66
CA LEU A 953 -29.47 28.72 24.83
C LEU A 953 -30.35 27.46 24.81
N ALA A 954 -31.60 27.56 25.29
CA ALA A 954 -32.57 26.47 25.23
C ALA A 954 -33.03 26.15 23.80
N SER A 955 -32.77 27.03 22.83
CA SER A 955 -33.05 26.76 21.41
C SER A 955 -32.10 25.75 20.78
N PHE A 956 -30.92 25.51 21.38
CA PHE A 956 -29.97 24.49 20.93
C PHE A 956 -30.33 23.11 21.53
N PRO A 957 -29.94 22.01 20.86
CA PRO A 957 -30.08 20.67 21.42
C PRO A 957 -29.48 20.53 22.82
N SER A 958 -30.07 19.65 23.63
CA SER A 958 -29.66 19.46 25.03
C SER A 958 -28.25 18.88 25.20
N ASP A 959 -27.71 18.21 24.19
CA ASP A 959 -26.33 17.69 24.18
C ASP A 959 -25.31 18.67 23.57
N TRP A 960 -25.77 19.80 23.00
CA TRP A 960 -24.92 20.81 22.35
C TRP A 960 -24.11 21.58 23.40
N PRO A 961 -22.76 21.56 23.35
CA PRO A 961 -21.93 22.31 24.30
C PRO A 961 -21.99 23.82 24.02
N GLU A 962 -21.83 24.63 25.07
CA GLU A 962 -21.83 26.10 24.93
C GLU A 962 -20.41 26.63 24.76
N VAL A 963 -19.44 25.94 25.36
CA VAL A 963 -18.03 26.32 25.37
C VAL A 963 -17.16 25.10 25.10
N GLU A 964 -16.15 25.30 24.27
CA GLU A 964 -14.98 24.43 24.13
C GLU A 964 -13.80 25.03 24.90
N TYR A 965 -13.06 24.21 25.64
CA TYR A 965 -11.79 24.57 26.25
C TYR A 965 -10.64 23.90 25.52
N VAL A 966 -9.74 24.71 24.95
CA VAL A 966 -8.55 24.23 24.22
C VAL A 966 -7.31 24.43 25.09
N SER A 967 -6.55 23.36 25.28
CA SER A 967 -5.25 23.41 25.94
C SER A 967 -4.16 23.84 24.97
N ASN A 968 -3.28 24.76 25.39
CA ASN A 968 -2.10 25.13 24.61
C ASN A 968 -0.94 25.57 25.52
N SER A 969 0.28 25.63 24.99
CA SER A 969 1.49 26.08 25.70
C SER A 969 2.35 27.00 24.83
N GLY A 970 3.22 27.76 25.47
CA GLY A 970 4.19 28.68 24.86
C GLY A 970 5.48 28.65 25.68
N VAL A 971 6.50 29.40 25.27
CA VAL A 971 7.76 29.44 26.04
C VAL A 971 7.51 29.98 27.45
N GLY A 972 7.69 29.14 28.47
CA GLY A 972 7.48 29.48 29.90
C GLY A 972 6.04 29.76 30.34
N VAL A 973 5.05 29.57 29.46
CA VAL A 973 3.65 29.89 29.73
C VAL A 973 2.71 28.79 29.23
N GLY A 974 1.49 28.76 29.74
CA GLY A 974 0.44 28.05 29.02
C GLY A 974 -0.94 28.65 29.17
N TYR A 975 -1.82 28.10 28.34
CA TYR A 975 -3.08 28.69 27.94
C TYR A 975 -4.18 27.66 28.16
N ILE A 976 -5.25 28.11 28.80
CA ILE A 976 -6.56 27.47 28.63
C ILE A 976 -7.39 28.50 27.86
N LEU A 977 -7.73 28.17 26.62
CA LEU A 977 -8.54 29.01 25.76
C LEU A 977 -9.99 28.56 25.81
N ALA A 978 -10.93 29.50 25.77
CA ALA A 978 -12.35 29.20 25.59
C ALA A 978 -12.79 29.60 24.18
N ALA A 979 -13.47 28.69 23.48
CA ALA A 979 -14.17 28.98 22.24
C ALA A 979 -15.69 28.85 22.42
N LEU A 980 -16.45 29.81 21.87
CA LEU A 980 -17.92 29.77 21.90
C LEU A 980 -18.44 28.84 20.82
N THR A 981 -19.23 27.83 21.20
CA THR A 981 -19.74 26.80 20.26
C THR A 981 -21.26 26.87 20.06
N ALA A 982 -21.98 27.60 20.91
CA ALA A 982 -23.41 27.90 20.77
C ALA A 982 -23.62 29.39 20.43
N SER A 983 -23.00 29.88 19.34
CA SER A 983 -23.03 31.30 18.98
C SER A 983 -24.35 31.76 18.36
N LEU A 984 -24.86 32.91 18.79
CA LEU A 984 -26.05 33.55 18.24
C LEU A 984 -25.77 34.74 17.32
N SER A 985 -24.59 35.33 17.45
CA SER A 985 -24.07 36.35 16.56
C SER A 985 -24.01 35.88 15.09
N ARG A 986 -24.37 36.74 14.14
CA ARG A 986 -24.32 36.44 12.69
C ARG A 986 -23.59 37.52 11.91
N GLY A 987 -22.69 37.09 11.06
CA GLY A 987 -22.00 37.92 10.09
C GLY A 987 -22.60 37.83 8.68
N ASN A 988 -21.89 38.43 7.72
CA ASN A 988 -22.14 38.26 6.29
C ASN A 988 -20.87 38.47 5.45
N VAL A 989 -20.94 38.03 4.20
CA VAL A 989 -19.93 38.19 3.16
C VAL A 989 -20.60 38.81 1.93
N THR A 990 -20.01 39.86 1.37
CA THR A 990 -20.49 40.46 0.11
C THR A 990 -19.31 40.81 -0.82
N ILE A 991 -19.59 41.06 -2.09
CA ILE A 991 -18.55 41.47 -3.04
C ILE A 991 -18.27 42.98 -2.95
N ALA A 992 -16.99 43.34 -3.12
CA ALA A 992 -16.55 44.74 -3.22
C ALA A 992 -16.47 45.24 -4.67
N SER A 993 -16.40 44.32 -5.63
CA SER A 993 -16.19 44.57 -7.06
C SER A 993 -16.75 43.41 -7.89
N ALA A 994 -16.95 43.63 -9.19
CA ALA A 994 -17.20 42.57 -10.18
C ALA A 994 -15.91 41.83 -10.61
N ASP A 995 -14.74 42.27 -10.15
CA ASP A 995 -13.46 41.62 -10.37
C ASP A 995 -13.20 40.57 -9.28
N ALA A 996 -13.05 39.32 -9.73
CA ALA A 996 -12.80 38.15 -8.89
C ALA A 996 -11.41 38.14 -8.23
N SER A 997 -10.50 39.04 -8.60
CA SER A 997 -9.21 39.23 -7.92
C SER A 997 -9.31 40.12 -6.67
N VAL A 998 -10.43 40.83 -6.50
CA VAL A 998 -10.67 41.69 -5.33
C VAL A 998 -11.27 40.85 -4.21
N SER A 999 -10.66 40.89 -3.02
CA SER A 999 -11.16 40.16 -1.85
C SER A 999 -12.60 40.55 -1.48
N PRO A 1000 -13.39 39.61 -0.94
CA PRO A 1000 -14.75 39.91 -0.50
C PRO A 1000 -14.74 40.79 0.75
N VAL A 1001 -15.83 41.52 0.97
CA VAL A 1001 -16.09 42.26 2.21
C VAL A 1001 -16.65 41.28 3.25
N ILE A 1002 -15.95 41.12 4.37
CA ILE A 1002 -16.29 40.15 5.40
C ILE A 1002 -16.68 40.89 6.68
N ASN A 1003 -17.91 40.72 7.14
CA ASN A 1003 -18.33 41.13 8.47
C ASN A 1003 -18.54 39.88 9.33
N LEU A 1004 -17.71 39.66 10.35
CA LEU A 1004 -17.77 38.47 11.19
C LEU A 1004 -18.96 38.52 12.17
N GLY A 1005 -19.39 39.72 12.56
CA GLY A 1005 -20.54 39.93 13.42
C GLY A 1005 -20.34 39.45 14.85
N TRP A 1006 -19.11 39.20 15.30
CA TRP A 1006 -18.83 38.67 16.64
C TRP A 1006 -19.45 39.52 17.75
N LEU A 1007 -20.02 38.86 18.78
CA LEU A 1007 -20.67 39.47 19.95
C LEU A 1007 -21.71 40.55 19.59
N SER A 1008 -22.50 40.31 18.55
CA SER A 1008 -23.56 41.23 18.07
C SER A 1008 -24.98 40.73 18.32
N ASP A 1009 -25.13 39.57 18.96
CA ASP A 1009 -26.44 39.00 19.25
C ASP A 1009 -27.29 39.96 20.13
N PRO A 1010 -28.59 40.11 19.84
CA PRO A 1010 -29.41 41.17 20.44
C PRO A 1010 -29.61 41.01 21.97
N ASN A 1011 -29.46 39.80 22.49
CA ASN A 1011 -29.67 39.50 23.91
C ASN A 1011 -28.36 39.47 24.72
N ASN A 1012 -27.22 39.73 24.07
CA ASN A 1012 -25.86 39.58 24.63
C ASN A 1012 -25.61 38.20 25.25
N THR A 1013 -26.22 37.16 24.69
CA THR A 1013 -26.08 35.78 25.14
C THR A 1013 -24.65 35.29 24.93
N ASP A 1014 -24.03 35.59 23.78
CA ASP A 1014 -22.65 35.19 23.49
C ASP A 1014 -21.68 35.83 24.50
N ALA A 1015 -21.91 37.11 24.83
CA ALA A 1015 -21.12 37.84 25.82
C ALA A 1015 -21.25 37.26 27.24
N GLN A 1016 -22.46 36.88 27.66
CA GLN A 1016 -22.71 36.25 28.96
C GLN A 1016 -22.00 34.88 29.07
N VAL A 1017 -22.08 34.05 28.03
CA VAL A 1017 -21.37 32.76 27.97
C VAL A 1017 -19.86 32.98 27.99
N ALA A 1018 -19.34 33.96 27.25
CA ALA A 1018 -17.92 34.25 27.21
C ALA A 1018 -17.34 34.69 28.57
N VAL A 1019 -18.04 35.58 29.28
CA VAL A 1019 -17.67 36.00 30.63
C VAL A 1019 -17.69 34.82 31.61
N ALA A 1020 -18.72 33.96 31.54
CA ALA A 1020 -18.79 32.75 32.34
C ALA A 1020 -17.63 31.79 32.02
N ALA A 1021 -17.24 31.67 30.75
CA ALA A 1021 -16.12 30.83 30.34
C ALA A 1021 -14.77 31.29 30.93
N VAL A 1022 -14.49 32.60 30.98
CA VAL A 1022 -13.27 33.12 31.65
C VAL A 1022 -13.27 32.78 33.14
N LYS A 1023 -14.41 32.97 33.83
CA LYS A 1023 -14.56 32.59 35.25
C LYS A 1023 -14.34 31.09 35.44
N ARG A 1024 -14.83 30.28 34.50
CA ARG A 1024 -14.69 28.82 34.52
C ARG A 1024 -13.25 28.38 34.31
N ILE A 1025 -12.53 29.01 33.39
CA ILE A 1025 -11.09 28.75 33.17
C ILE A 1025 -10.28 29.10 34.43
N ARG A 1026 -10.61 30.20 35.13
CA ARG A 1026 -9.96 30.56 36.40
C ARG A 1026 -10.16 29.50 37.48
N GLN A 1027 -11.35 28.89 37.55
CA GLN A 1027 -11.59 27.74 38.43
C GLN A 1027 -10.67 26.56 38.07
N ALA A 1028 -10.50 26.27 36.77
CA ALA A 1028 -9.59 25.21 36.32
C ALA A 1028 -8.14 25.50 36.77
N TRP A 1029 -7.63 26.70 36.50
CA TRP A 1029 -6.30 27.11 36.93
C TRP A 1029 -6.07 27.03 38.43
N SER A 1030 -7.07 27.39 39.23
CA SER A 1030 -6.96 27.36 40.70
C SER A 1030 -6.66 25.95 41.25
N SER A 1031 -7.09 24.90 40.53
CA SER A 1031 -6.87 23.51 40.93
C SER A 1031 -5.48 22.95 40.61
N ILE A 1032 -4.67 23.69 39.84
CA ILE A 1032 -3.32 23.30 39.41
C ILE A 1032 -2.27 24.39 39.73
N SER A 1033 -2.49 25.16 40.79
CA SER A 1033 -1.59 26.26 41.20
C SER A 1033 -0.14 25.82 41.48
N ALA A 1034 0.06 24.53 41.77
CA ALA A 1034 1.38 23.94 42.06
C ALA A 1034 2.38 24.02 40.89
N ILE A 1035 1.92 24.25 39.65
CA ILE A 1035 2.80 24.39 38.48
C ILE A 1035 2.86 25.82 37.93
N THR A 1036 2.22 26.78 38.60
CA THR A 1036 2.15 28.17 38.11
C THR A 1036 3.10 29.09 38.87
N ILE A 1037 3.72 30.02 38.17
CA ILE A 1037 4.59 31.06 38.74
C ILE A 1037 3.82 32.37 38.81
N GLY A 1038 3.83 33.03 39.96
CA GLY A 1038 3.24 34.37 40.13
C GLY A 1038 1.73 34.45 39.87
N SER A 1039 1.26 35.65 39.53
CA SER A 1039 -0.15 35.94 39.26
C SER A 1039 -0.57 35.59 37.83
N GLU A 1040 -1.89 35.63 37.58
CA GLU A 1040 -2.44 35.58 36.22
C GLU A 1040 -1.79 36.64 35.32
N LEU A 1041 -1.39 36.25 34.11
CA LEU A 1041 -0.76 37.15 33.13
C LEU A 1041 -1.82 37.81 32.25
N VAL A 1042 -2.74 37.02 31.71
CA VAL A 1042 -3.83 37.47 30.84
C VAL A 1042 -5.12 36.82 31.31
N PRO A 1043 -6.21 37.58 31.51
CA PRO A 1043 -6.30 39.05 31.47
C PRO A 1043 -5.61 39.77 32.63
N GLY A 1044 -5.25 39.04 33.69
CA GLY A 1044 -4.60 39.58 34.88
C GLY A 1044 -5.55 39.57 36.08
N PRO A 1045 -5.00 39.49 37.31
CA PRO A 1045 -5.77 39.20 38.52
C PRO A 1045 -6.79 40.29 38.88
N ASN A 1046 -6.61 41.52 38.37
CA ASN A 1046 -7.47 42.67 38.67
C ASN A 1046 -8.72 42.74 37.80
N ILE A 1047 -8.78 41.99 36.69
CA ILE A 1047 -9.92 41.97 35.77
C ILE A 1047 -10.97 41.00 36.29
N THR A 1048 -11.84 41.44 37.20
CA THR A 1048 -12.74 40.56 37.99
C THR A 1048 -14.23 40.77 37.74
N THR A 1049 -14.65 41.97 37.35
CA THR A 1049 -16.06 42.26 37.06
C THR A 1049 -16.47 41.76 35.67
N ASP A 1050 -17.74 41.42 35.49
CA ASP A 1050 -18.26 40.91 34.22
C ASP A 1050 -18.03 41.89 33.06
N ALA A 1051 -18.17 43.19 33.32
CA ALA A 1051 -17.88 44.24 32.34
C ALA A 1051 -16.39 44.28 31.96
N ALA A 1052 -15.48 44.26 32.94
CA ALA A 1052 -14.04 44.28 32.66
C ALA A 1052 -13.57 43.00 31.95
N ILE A 1053 -14.14 41.85 32.29
CA ILE A 1053 -13.88 40.58 31.59
C ILE A 1053 -14.37 40.68 30.14
N LEU A 1054 -15.56 41.23 29.90
CA LEU A 1054 -16.11 41.39 28.55
C LEU A 1054 -15.26 42.36 27.70
N ASP A 1055 -14.80 43.47 28.26
CA ASP A 1055 -13.94 44.41 27.54
C ASP A 1055 -12.61 43.75 27.17
N TYR A 1056 -12.01 43.00 28.09
CA TYR A 1056 -10.84 42.16 27.77
C TYR A 1056 -11.14 41.15 26.65
N ILE A 1057 -12.29 40.47 26.67
CA ILE A 1057 -12.67 39.52 25.60
C ILE A 1057 -12.73 40.26 24.26
N ARG A 1058 -13.35 41.44 24.21
CA ARG A 1058 -13.41 42.25 22.98
C ARG A 1058 -12.02 42.62 22.48
N GLU A 1059 -11.10 42.98 23.37
CA GLU A 1059 -9.72 43.33 23.03
C GLU A 1059 -8.86 42.15 22.58
N SER A 1060 -9.11 40.95 23.13
CA SER A 1060 -8.25 39.78 22.96
C SER A 1060 -8.81 38.69 22.06
N THR A 1061 -10.11 38.72 21.75
CA THR A 1061 -10.77 37.67 20.97
C THR A 1061 -10.11 37.48 19.61
N SER A 1062 -10.00 36.23 19.18
CA SER A 1062 -9.39 35.82 17.93
C SER A 1062 -10.26 34.77 17.24
N THR A 1063 -9.88 34.38 16.03
CA THR A 1063 -10.58 33.34 15.28
C THR A 1063 -10.02 31.96 15.62
N ILE A 1064 -10.88 30.94 15.66
CA ILE A 1064 -10.48 29.52 15.61
C ILE A 1064 -10.59 28.95 14.18
N TYR A 1065 -10.87 29.80 13.19
CA TYR A 1065 -10.93 29.51 11.76
C TYR A 1065 -12.07 28.56 11.33
N HIS A 1066 -13.22 28.59 12.04
CA HIS A 1066 -14.35 27.67 11.84
C HIS A 1066 -15.60 28.32 11.20
N ALA A 1067 -15.42 29.40 10.46
CA ALA A 1067 -16.51 30.10 9.78
C ALA A 1067 -17.34 29.16 8.87
N ALA A 1068 -18.67 29.34 8.87
CA ALA A 1068 -19.63 28.47 8.19
C ALA A 1068 -20.88 29.20 7.68
N ALA A 1069 -21.73 28.47 6.93
CA ALA A 1069 -23.13 28.79 6.66
C ALA A 1069 -23.46 29.98 5.73
N THR A 1070 -22.48 30.51 4.98
CA THR A 1070 -22.69 31.61 4.01
C THR A 1070 -23.41 31.22 2.72
N CYS A 1071 -23.60 29.93 2.47
CA CYS A 1071 -24.40 29.34 1.39
C CYS A 1071 -25.35 28.29 1.97
N SER A 1072 -26.01 28.64 3.08
CA SER A 1072 -26.75 27.75 3.97
C SER A 1072 -27.68 26.75 3.26
N MET A 1073 -27.62 25.49 3.66
CA MET A 1073 -28.52 24.43 3.23
C MET A 1073 -29.88 24.52 3.91
N GLY A 1074 -30.96 24.30 3.16
CA GLY A 1074 -32.32 24.33 3.69
C GLY A 1074 -33.37 23.86 2.71
N LYS A 1075 -34.65 23.96 3.11
CA LYS A 1075 -35.79 23.67 2.23
C LYS A 1075 -35.96 24.77 1.19
N LEU A 1076 -36.47 24.40 0.01
CA LEU A 1076 -36.83 25.38 -1.02
C LEU A 1076 -37.80 26.43 -0.45
N GLY A 1077 -37.47 27.71 -0.62
CA GLY A 1077 -38.26 28.84 -0.12
C GLY A 1077 -38.06 29.17 1.37
N ALA A 1078 -37.23 28.41 2.09
CA ALA A 1078 -36.86 28.78 3.46
C ALA A 1078 -36.00 30.07 3.44
N PRO A 1079 -36.27 31.04 4.34
CA PRO A 1079 -35.48 32.27 4.41
C PRO A 1079 -33.98 31.97 4.59
N GLY A 1080 -33.14 32.53 3.71
CA GLY A 1080 -31.69 32.40 3.78
C GLY A 1080 -31.10 31.10 3.22
N ALA A 1081 -31.92 30.16 2.75
CA ALA A 1081 -31.43 28.94 2.12
C ALA A 1081 -30.89 29.21 0.70
N VAL A 1082 -29.74 28.63 0.38
CA VAL A 1082 -29.04 28.76 -0.91
C VAL A 1082 -28.99 27.44 -1.66
N VAL A 1083 -28.85 26.33 -0.94
CA VAL A 1083 -28.82 24.98 -1.50
C VAL A 1083 -29.84 24.05 -0.83
N ASP A 1084 -30.26 23.01 -1.54
CA ASP A 1084 -31.09 21.94 -0.99
C ASP A 1084 -30.27 20.88 -0.23
N SER A 1085 -30.93 19.85 0.30
CA SER A 1085 -30.30 18.75 1.05
C SER A 1085 -29.33 17.90 0.22
N GLU A 1086 -29.31 18.07 -1.10
CA GLU A 1086 -28.35 17.42 -2.00
C GLU A 1086 -27.28 18.41 -2.48
N ALA A 1087 -27.21 19.58 -1.84
CA ALA A 1087 -26.28 20.66 -2.11
C ALA A 1087 -26.46 21.34 -3.48
N ARG A 1088 -27.60 21.17 -4.15
CA ARG A 1088 -27.92 21.85 -5.42
C ARG A 1088 -28.35 23.29 -5.18
N VAL A 1089 -27.82 24.21 -5.97
CA VAL A 1089 -28.12 25.65 -5.85
C VAL A 1089 -29.53 25.95 -6.37
N PHE A 1090 -30.32 26.71 -5.61
CA PHE A 1090 -31.67 27.07 -6.01
C PHE A 1090 -31.73 27.99 -7.23
N GLY A 1091 -32.73 27.77 -8.09
CA GLY A 1091 -32.98 28.60 -9.28
C GLY A 1091 -32.06 28.30 -10.49
N VAL A 1092 -31.13 27.36 -10.36
CA VAL A 1092 -30.22 26.95 -11.44
C VAL A 1092 -30.09 25.42 -11.52
N GLN A 1093 -29.48 24.93 -12.61
CA GLN A 1093 -29.24 23.51 -12.86
C GLN A 1093 -27.76 23.24 -13.09
N GLY A 1094 -27.31 22.02 -12.78
CA GLY A 1094 -25.92 21.60 -12.98
C GLY A 1094 -24.91 22.31 -12.07
N LEU A 1095 -25.36 22.90 -10.95
CA LEU A 1095 -24.49 23.57 -9.98
C LEU A 1095 -24.77 23.08 -8.56
N ARG A 1096 -23.70 22.66 -7.86
CA ARG A 1096 -23.71 22.37 -6.42
C ARG A 1096 -22.70 23.25 -5.67
N VAL A 1097 -22.91 23.45 -4.37
CA VAL A 1097 -21.90 24.03 -3.46
C VAL A 1097 -21.59 22.98 -2.40
N VAL A 1098 -20.32 22.58 -2.25
CA VAL A 1098 -19.92 21.52 -1.32
C VAL A 1098 -18.67 21.95 -0.56
N ASP A 1099 -18.87 22.65 0.55
CA ASP A 1099 -17.85 23.03 1.53
C ASP A 1099 -18.52 23.52 2.83
N ASN A 1100 -17.77 24.09 3.77
CA ASN A 1100 -18.33 24.53 5.05
C ASN A 1100 -19.32 25.71 4.94
N SER A 1101 -19.43 26.37 3.78
CA SER A 1101 -20.45 27.40 3.53
C SER A 1101 -21.87 26.86 3.53
N VAL A 1102 -22.07 25.56 3.22
CA VAL A 1102 -23.44 25.02 3.11
C VAL A 1102 -23.98 24.41 4.38
N THR A 1103 -23.17 24.23 5.42
CA THR A 1103 -23.72 23.77 6.69
C THR A 1103 -24.78 24.78 7.17
N PRO A 1104 -25.94 24.38 7.69
CA PRO A 1104 -26.97 25.35 8.11
C PRO A 1104 -26.53 26.28 9.25
N PHE A 1105 -25.51 25.86 9.98
CA PHE A 1105 -24.91 26.51 11.14
C PHE A 1105 -23.46 26.02 11.32
N ALA A 1106 -22.67 26.68 12.16
CA ALA A 1106 -21.40 26.12 12.62
C ALA A 1106 -21.67 24.95 13.60
N VAL A 1107 -21.05 23.81 13.34
CA VAL A 1107 -21.12 22.65 14.24
C VAL A 1107 -20.29 22.92 15.51
N PRO A 1108 -20.66 22.38 16.69
CA PRO A 1108 -19.85 22.55 17.89
C PRO A 1108 -18.50 21.85 17.74
N GLY A 1109 -17.43 22.62 18.01
CA GLY A 1109 -16.03 22.23 17.83
C GLY A 1109 -15.58 22.25 16.37
N HIS A 1110 -14.62 21.40 16.02
CA HIS A 1110 -13.83 21.51 14.81
C HIS A 1110 -14.56 20.91 13.57
N PRO A 1111 -14.71 21.65 12.46
CA PRO A 1111 -15.61 21.26 11.38
C PRO A 1111 -15.02 20.22 10.43
N GLN A 1112 -13.72 19.95 10.46
CA GLN A 1112 -13.06 19.20 9.38
C GLN A 1112 -13.67 17.81 9.13
N SER A 1113 -14.04 17.07 10.18
CA SER A 1113 -14.67 15.76 10.04
C SER A 1113 -16.03 15.85 9.33
N THR A 1114 -16.80 16.89 9.65
CA THR A 1114 -18.10 17.19 9.03
C THR A 1114 -17.94 17.56 7.57
N VAL A 1115 -16.89 18.31 7.22
CA VAL A 1115 -16.60 18.68 5.83
C VAL A 1115 -16.21 17.47 4.99
N TYR A 1116 -15.36 16.57 5.50
CA TYR A 1116 -15.05 15.29 4.83
C TYR A 1116 -16.30 14.41 4.64
N MET A 1117 -17.10 14.28 5.71
CA MET A 1117 -18.35 13.52 5.67
C MET A 1117 -19.31 14.07 4.62
N LEU A 1118 -19.48 15.40 4.57
CA LEU A 1118 -20.37 16.05 3.61
C LEU A 1118 -19.89 15.76 2.17
N ALA A 1119 -18.59 15.86 1.92
CA ALA A 1119 -18.01 15.55 0.61
C ALA A 1119 -18.24 14.08 0.20
N GLU A 1120 -18.04 13.12 1.10
CA GLU A 1120 -18.33 11.70 0.85
C GLU A 1120 -19.81 11.45 0.54
N LYS A 1121 -20.71 12.08 1.31
CA LYS A 1121 -22.16 11.95 1.13
C LYS A 1121 -22.61 12.52 -0.21
N ILE A 1122 -22.21 13.75 -0.55
CA ILE A 1122 -22.62 14.38 -1.81
C ILE A 1122 -22.00 13.66 -3.01
N ALA A 1123 -20.75 13.20 -2.92
CA ALA A 1123 -20.14 12.38 -3.98
C ALA A 1123 -20.97 11.12 -4.25
N ASP A 1124 -21.39 10.42 -3.19
CA ASP A 1124 -22.24 9.25 -3.30
C ASP A 1124 -23.63 9.55 -3.90
N ILE A 1125 -24.25 10.68 -3.56
CA ILE A 1125 -25.51 11.13 -4.19
C ILE A 1125 -25.33 11.32 -5.71
N ILE A 1126 -24.27 12.02 -6.13
CA ILE A 1126 -23.95 12.26 -7.54
C ILE A 1126 -23.74 10.92 -8.28
N LEU A 1127 -23.00 9.99 -7.68
CA LEU A 1127 -22.69 8.68 -8.28
C LEU A 1127 -23.93 7.79 -8.45
N ARG A 1128 -24.94 7.94 -7.60
CA ARG A 1128 -26.24 7.24 -7.73
C ARG A 1128 -27.16 7.87 -8.78
N GLY A 1129 -26.75 8.96 -9.43
CA GLY A 1129 -27.52 9.66 -10.46
C GLY A 1129 -28.75 10.39 -9.90
N LYS A 1130 -28.65 10.93 -8.68
CA LYS A 1130 -29.73 11.66 -8.00
C LYS A 1130 -29.57 13.18 -8.03
#